data_AF-A0A5J4W753-F1
#
_entry.id   AF-A0A5J4W753-F1
#
_cell.length_a   1.000
_cell.length_b   1.000
_cell.length_c   1.000
_cell.angle_alpha   90.00
_cell.angle_beta   90.00
_cell.angle_gamma   90.00
#
_symmetry.space_group_name_H-M   'P 1'
#
loop_
_entity.id
_entity.type
_entity.pdbx_description
1 polymer ?
#
loop_
_entity_poly.entity_id
_entity_poly.type
_entity_poly.pdbx_seq_one_letter_code
_entity_poly.pdbx_strand_id
1 'polypeptide(L)'
;MMKEATFRSALFYSISTIPVIGLESLKRAGLSYVTYTNNSASSSSYLNIALMLIAFVFAFGSLIIEFIVTNRQLRQERNQALLQFFSTPKKIIMRLRMRLENSEIVDESNQNAIANIPVNNIENIEKEEQKKQLKEEKDLKKRKEQESKKRAEMIKKHQNYSQFAQSSTPGAGFLSMMDKNEELEWKISMLPQSNQGLDIDKITMIPDIQSTNPIWNDQKHLSKDTQIIRQLIMQNVQFFDLIYRKVKEGGKVGSKKFIITGDSIIDSISSNRAVKDGSMLSHLLIDSVDCFQVNEGDCDVPNRVFGITGQFAGLEGIVQEFMARAMQLAGKTPTNNSISIGLQKNQNDSQPDDYSVQFLNSALNYDLRGGLQQFTTILEEQEVFRTEMDRLAVIILFVFVIVTLCLGYYFGYMPSKDQLIEVAHLTKKIIQFDPKSQNLEEMLLDINQNALTDIPRIDNAHRRTMNLAREFLLFSDVVEQESIDLEQYTKTIESRLKEVLIAVFQCLYDEERMIEVKHDFGGQNMMNLGTHIMNNGNQHQTITATIPQSGSKLIHITGMNAAGMSFSATHFSNMFASALNEWVSDHMSEMDKELGMLLIGNLSRAEMEKEINLSKICVPHSLDEYISSEKAPKHDKQNFESIKQFLALKTTIDKNGQSRTLVIQ
;
A
#
# COMPACT_ATOMS: atom_id res chain seq x y z
N MET A 1 -26.09 53.03 62.62
CA MET A 1 -27.34 52.35 62.24
C MET A 1 -27.84 52.67 60.82
N MET A 2 -27.85 53.92 60.33
CA MET A 2 -28.23 54.22 58.93
C MET A 2 -27.34 53.55 57.85
N LYS A 3 -26.08 53.21 58.17
CA LYS A 3 -25.16 52.48 57.27
C LYS A 3 -25.50 50.99 57.09
N GLU A 4 -26.32 50.42 57.96
CA GLU A 4 -26.53 48.97 58.04
C GLU A 4 -27.77 48.50 57.27
N ALA A 5 -28.80 49.37 57.19
CA ALA A 5 -29.99 49.13 56.37
C ALA A 5 -29.70 49.24 54.88
N THR A 6 -28.84 50.19 54.46
CA THR A 6 -28.34 50.29 53.09
C THR A 6 -27.41 49.14 52.72
N PHE A 7 -26.63 48.64 53.68
CA PHE A 7 -25.82 47.44 53.46
C PHE A 7 -26.69 46.21 53.22
N ARG A 8 -27.74 45.97 54.02
CA ARG A 8 -28.63 44.81 53.84
C ARG A 8 -29.47 44.88 52.57
N SER A 9 -30.00 46.04 52.18
CA SER A 9 -30.73 46.19 50.93
C SER A 9 -29.80 46.13 49.71
N ALA A 10 -28.60 46.71 49.78
CA ALA A 10 -27.57 46.52 48.77
C ALA A 10 -27.10 45.06 48.70
N LEU A 11 -26.98 44.36 49.83
CA LEU A 11 -26.62 42.95 49.89
C LEU A 11 -27.73 42.08 49.30
N PHE A 12 -29.00 42.34 49.61
CA PHE A 12 -30.12 41.61 49.01
C PHE A 12 -30.20 41.86 47.51
N TYR A 13 -30.02 43.09 47.07
CA TYR A 13 -29.96 43.46 45.66
C TYR A 13 -28.75 42.83 44.96
N SER A 14 -27.59 42.80 45.60
CA SER A 14 -26.41 42.08 45.09
C SER A 14 -26.67 40.57 45.02
N ILE A 15 -27.27 39.96 46.05
CA ILE A 15 -27.59 38.54 46.08
C ILE A 15 -28.67 38.17 45.05
N SER A 16 -29.62 39.06 44.77
CA SER A 16 -30.68 38.80 43.78
C SER A 16 -30.24 39.11 42.34
N THR A 17 -29.29 40.02 42.13
CA THR A 17 -28.95 40.53 40.78
C THR A 17 -27.63 39.96 40.26
N ILE A 18 -26.65 39.67 41.13
CA ILE A 18 -25.38 39.05 40.73
C ILE A 18 -25.58 37.65 40.12
N PRO A 19 -26.42 36.76 40.67
CA PRO A 19 -26.67 35.46 40.04
C PRO A 19 -27.31 35.62 38.66
N VAL A 20 -28.21 36.59 38.47
CA VAL A 20 -28.89 36.81 37.19
C VAL A 20 -27.92 37.36 36.14
N ILE A 21 -27.09 38.34 36.52
CA ILE A 21 -26.05 38.89 35.64
C ILE A 21 -25.00 37.82 35.33
N GLY A 22 -24.62 37.01 36.32
CA GLY A 22 -23.70 35.89 36.15
C GLY A 22 -24.26 34.84 35.20
N LEU A 23 -25.55 34.51 35.32
CA LEU A 23 -26.24 33.55 34.46
C LEU A 23 -26.41 34.06 33.02
N GLU A 24 -26.79 35.32 32.83
CA GLU A 24 -26.89 35.89 31.49
C GLU A 24 -25.50 36.03 30.84
N SER A 25 -24.48 36.38 31.62
CA SER A 25 -23.09 36.37 31.16
C SER A 25 -22.62 34.96 30.79
N LEU A 26 -23.04 33.94 31.55
CA LEU A 26 -22.75 32.53 31.24
C LEU A 26 -23.48 32.05 29.98
N LYS A 27 -24.74 32.44 29.79
CA LYS A 27 -25.51 32.16 28.59
C LYS A 27 -24.87 32.81 27.35
N ARG A 28 -24.43 34.06 27.46
CA ARG A 28 -23.69 34.77 26.40
C ARG A 28 -22.35 34.12 26.10
N ALA A 29 -21.57 33.77 27.13
CA ALA A 29 -20.33 33.00 26.95
C ALA A 29 -20.60 31.64 26.29
N GLY A 30 -21.70 30.98 26.66
CA GLY A 30 -22.17 29.75 26.04
C GLY A 30 -22.53 29.94 24.56
N LEU A 31 -23.30 30.96 24.20
CA LEU A 31 -23.65 31.26 22.80
C LEU A 31 -22.42 31.64 21.95
N SER A 32 -21.51 32.44 22.50
CA SER A 32 -20.24 32.76 21.84
C SER A 32 -19.35 31.52 21.70
N TYR A 33 -19.30 30.66 22.72
CA TYR A 33 -18.59 29.38 22.65
C TYR A 33 -19.20 28.44 21.60
N VAL A 34 -20.52 28.33 21.52
CA VAL A 34 -21.23 27.55 20.50
C VAL A 34 -20.95 28.09 19.10
N THR A 35 -20.98 29.42 18.92
CA THR A 35 -20.68 30.03 17.62
C THR A 35 -19.22 29.79 17.24
N TYR A 36 -18.30 29.93 18.19
CA TYR A 36 -16.87 29.68 18.00
C TYR A 36 -16.57 28.21 17.70
N THR A 37 -17.14 27.28 18.47
CA THR A 37 -17.01 25.83 18.23
C THR A 37 -17.70 25.41 16.95
N ASN A 38 -18.80 26.06 16.54
CA ASN A 38 -19.44 25.79 15.26
C ASN A 38 -18.50 26.12 14.09
N ASN A 39 -17.85 27.29 14.16
CA ASN A 39 -16.84 27.69 13.19
C ASN A 39 -15.58 26.80 13.27
N SER A 40 -15.09 26.50 14.47
CA SER A 40 -13.86 25.73 14.69
C SER A 40 -14.00 24.27 14.26
N ALA A 41 -15.09 23.59 14.60
CA ALA A 41 -15.30 22.21 14.15
C ALA A 41 -15.70 22.13 12.67
N SER A 42 -16.30 23.19 12.09
CA SER A 42 -16.37 23.30 10.63
C SER A 42 -14.96 23.35 10.03
N SER A 43 -14.05 24.16 10.57
CA SER A 43 -12.64 24.18 10.16
C SER A 43 -11.93 22.84 10.36
N SER A 44 -12.21 22.12 11.46
CA SER A 44 -11.65 20.78 11.70
C SER A 44 -12.14 19.76 10.68
N SER A 45 -13.44 19.78 10.34
CA SER A 45 -14.02 18.92 9.32
C SER A 45 -13.40 19.18 7.94
N TYR A 46 -13.22 20.45 7.55
CA TYR A 46 -12.54 20.83 6.31
C TYR A 46 -11.08 20.40 6.29
N LEU A 47 -10.37 20.52 7.41
CA LEU A 47 -8.98 20.10 7.54
C LEU A 47 -8.85 18.57 7.40
N ASN A 48 -9.75 17.80 7.99
CA ASN A 48 -9.78 16.33 7.85
C ASN A 48 -10.09 15.91 6.40
N ILE A 49 -11.06 16.56 5.75
CA ILE A 49 -11.36 16.33 4.33
C ILE A 49 -10.13 16.65 3.46
N ALA A 50 -9.47 17.78 3.71
CA ALA A 50 -8.27 18.18 2.98
C ALA A 50 -7.13 17.18 3.18
N LEU A 51 -6.85 16.76 4.42
CA LEU A 51 -5.83 15.75 4.72
C LEU A 51 -6.13 14.41 4.04
N MET A 52 -7.39 13.97 4.01
CA MET A 52 -7.76 12.73 3.31
C MET A 52 -7.64 12.85 1.79
N LEU A 53 -8.00 14.00 1.20
CA LEU A 53 -7.77 14.25 -0.23
C LEU A 53 -6.28 14.25 -0.57
N ILE A 54 -5.45 14.85 0.27
CA ILE A 54 -3.99 14.84 0.13
C ILE A 54 -3.49 13.38 0.20
N ALA A 55 -3.87 12.62 1.21
CA ALA A 55 -3.49 11.22 1.36
C ALA A 55 -3.93 10.37 0.15
N PHE A 56 -5.13 10.59 -0.36
CA PHE A 56 -5.64 9.94 -1.57
C PHE A 56 -4.79 10.26 -2.80
N VAL A 57 -4.46 11.53 -3.03
CA VAL A 57 -3.62 11.95 -4.16
C VAL A 57 -2.21 11.34 -4.05
N PHE A 58 -1.62 11.28 -2.86
CA PHE A 58 -0.33 10.62 -2.65
C PHE A 58 -0.39 9.11 -2.91
N ALA A 59 -1.40 8.42 -2.39
CA ALA A 59 -1.57 6.98 -2.61
C ALA A 59 -1.78 6.67 -4.09
N PHE A 60 -2.70 7.37 -4.75
CA PHE A 60 -2.98 7.19 -6.17
C PHE A 60 -1.78 7.57 -7.05
N GLY A 61 -1.09 8.66 -6.70
CA GLY A 61 0.15 9.08 -7.36
C GLY A 61 1.25 8.02 -7.25
N SER A 62 1.42 7.40 -6.08
CA SER A 62 2.40 6.32 -5.89
C SER A 62 2.11 5.10 -6.76
N LEU A 63 0.84 4.70 -6.89
CA LEU A 63 0.42 3.60 -7.77
C LEU A 63 0.70 3.90 -9.25
N ILE A 64 0.46 5.14 -9.69
CA ILE A 64 0.79 5.58 -11.05
C ILE A 64 2.30 5.55 -11.28
N ILE A 65 3.09 6.06 -10.32
CA ILE A 65 4.55 6.08 -10.42
C ILE A 65 5.08 4.65 -10.51
N GLU A 66 4.63 3.76 -9.62
CA GLU A 66 5.00 2.34 -9.63
C GLU A 66 4.67 1.71 -10.99
N PHE A 67 3.45 1.91 -11.49
CA PHE A 67 3.04 1.42 -12.81
C PHE A 67 3.93 1.95 -13.95
N ILE A 68 4.29 3.23 -13.94
CA ILE A 68 5.18 3.82 -14.96
C ILE A 68 6.59 3.25 -14.85
N VAL A 69 7.14 3.11 -13.63
CA VAL A 69 8.48 2.57 -13.39
C VAL A 69 8.56 1.12 -13.83
N THR A 70 7.59 0.28 -13.42
CA THR A 70 7.51 -1.13 -13.83
C THR A 70 7.41 -1.26 -15.35
N ASN A 71 6.58 -0.45 -16.01
CA ASN A 71 6.49 -0.47 -17.48
C ASN A 71 7.79 -0.03 -18.16
N ARG A 72 8.49 0.97 -17.61
CA ARG A 72 9.78 1.41 -18.15
C ARG A 72 10.83 0.32 -18.00
N GLN A 73 10.90 -0.32 -16.85
CA GLN A 73 11.82 -1.43 -16.60
C GLN A 73 11.55 -2.59 -17.55
N LEU A 74 10.30 -3.03 -17.68
CA LEU A 74 9.92 -4.08 -18.64
C LEU A 74 10.31 -3.72 -20.09
N ARG A 75 10.14 -2.46 -20.48
CA ARG A 75 10.51 -2.01 -21.83
C ARG A 75 12.02 -2.03 -22.02
N GLN A 76 12.79 -1.69 -21.00
CA GLN A 76 14.26 -1.78 -21.03
C GLN A 76 14.73 -3.23 -21.12
N GLU A 77 14.19 -4.13 -20.29
CA GLU A 77 14.49 -5.57 -20.32
C GLU A 77 14.16 -6.19 -21.68
N ARG A 78 12.99 -5.86 -22.27
CA ARG A 78 12.64 -6.30 -23.63
C ARG A 78 13.61 -5.80 -24.69
N ASN A 79 14.01 -4.53 -24.62
CA ASN A 79 14.96 -3.97 -25.59
C ASN A 79 16.34 -4.62 -25.45
N GLN A 80 16.79 -4.91 -24.23
CA GLN A 80 18.05 -5.61 -23.98
C GLN A 80 18.00 -7.05 -24.50
N ALA A 81 16.93 -7.79 -24.19
CA ALA A 81 16.72 -9.15 -24.68
C ALA A 81 16.65 -9.21 -26.21
N LEU A 82 15.98 -8.24 -26.85
CA LEU A 82 15.95 -8.12 -28.32
C LEU A 82 17.33 -7.82 -28.89
N LEU A 83 18.10 -6.90 -28.28
CA LEU A 83 19.46 -6.59 -28.73
C LEU A 83 20.40 -7.79 -28.56
N GLN A 84 20.28 -8.56 -27.47
CA GLN A 84 20.98 -9.83 -27.30
C GLN A 84 20.60 -10.83 -28.38
N PHE A 85 19.31 -10.98 -28.66
CA PHE A 85 18.84 -11.86 -29.74
C PHE A 85 19.42 -11.45 -31.10
N PHE A 86 19.42 -10.15 -31.45
CA PHE A 86 19.99 -9.67 -32.72
C PHE A 86 21.52 -9.76 -32.80
N SER A 87 22.22 -9.69 -31.65
CA SER A 87 23.67 -9.87 -31.59
C SER A 87 24.10 -11.34 -31.56
N THR A 88 23.16 -12.25 -31.34
CA THR A 88 23.43 -13.69 -31.36
C THR A 88 23.68 -14.16 -32.81
N PRO A 89 24.80 -14.85 -33.11
CA PRO A 89 25.07 -15.35 -34.45
C PRO A 89 23.94 -16.24 -35.01
N LYS A 90 23.55 -16.02 -36.27
CA LYS A 90 22.46 -16.75 -36.94
C LYS A 90 22.55 -18.28 -36.84
N LYS A 91 23.77 -18.85 -36.84
CA LYS A 91 23.98 -20.30 -36.70
C LYS A 91 23.46 -20.84 -35.36
N ILE A 92 23.63 -20.08 -34.27
CA ILE A 92 23.18 -20.47 -32.93
C ILE A 92 21.65 -20.37 -32.85
N ILE A 93 21.08 -19.29 -33.38
CA ILE A 93 19.63 -19.09 -33.46
C ILE A 93 18.97 -20.24 -34.25
N MET A 94 19.55 -20.64 -35.38
CA MET A 94 19.01 -21.73 -36.20
C MET A 94 19.11 -23.10 -35.49
N ARG A 95 20.19 -23.32 -34.72
CA ARG A 95 20.35 -24.54 -33.90
C ARG A 95 19.34 -24.59 -32.75
N LEU A 96 19.10 -23.47 -32.08
CA LEU A 96 18.09 -23.33 -31.03
C LEU A 96 16.68 -23.52 -31.57
N ARG A 97 16.38 -22.94 -32.75
CA ARG A 97 15.10 -23.13 -33.44
C ARG A 97 14.85 -24.61 -33.76
N MET A 98 15.84 -25.33 -34.30
CA MET A 98 15.67 -26.77 -34.56
C MET A 98 15.48 -27.59 -33.27
N ARG A 99 16.13 -27.23 -32.16
CA ARG A 99 15.88 -27.88 -30.86
C ARG A 99 14.47 -27.63 -30.34
N LEU A 100 13.95 -26.41 -30.51
CA LEU A 100 12.60 -26.02 -30.12
C LEU A 100 11.52 -26.74 -30.93
N GLU A 101 11.65 -26.70 -32.26
CA GLU A 101 10.74 -27.41 -33.16
C GLU A 101 10.75 -28.91 -32.84
N ASN A 102 11.92 -29.47 -32.50
CA ASN A 102 12.01 -30.86 -32.05
C ASN A 102 11.43 -31.11 -30.66
N SER A 103 11.48 -30.14 -29.72
CA SER A 103 10.90 -30.30 -28.37
C SER A 103 9.37 -30.19 -28.34
N GLU A 104 8.77 -29.31 -29.14
CA GLU A 104 7.31 -29.22 -29.27
C GLU A 104 6.71 -30.48 -29.91
N ILE A 105 7.46 -31.12 -30.83
CA ILE A 105 7.06 -32.41 -31.41
C ILE A 105 7.03 -33.52 -30.35
N VAL A 106 7.88 -33.46 -29.33
CA VAL A 106 7.96 -34.50 -28.27
C VAL A 106 6.81 -34.39 -27.25
N ASP A 107 6.33 -33.17 -26.96
CA ASP A 107 5.22 -32.97 -26.02
C ASP A 107 3.83 -33.25 -26.64
N GLU A 108 3.66 -33.09 -27.96
CA GLU A 108 2.39 -33.44 -28.64
C GLU A 108 2.34 -34.89 -29.16
N SER A 109 3.48 -35.55 -29.41
CA SER A 109 3.51 -36.92 -29.95
C SER A 109 3.76 -37.98 -28.89
N ASN A 110 2.66 -38.43 -28.30
CA ASN A 110 2.61 -39.66 -27.54
C ASN A 110 2.90 -40.88 -28.46
N GLN A 111 4.17 -41.28 -28.48
CA GLN A 111 4.73 -42.64 -28.39
C GLN A 111 4.77 -43.70 -29.52
N ASN A 112 4.24 -43.58 -30.75
CA ASN A 112 4.29 -44.77 -31.67
C ASN A 112 4.60 -44.57 -33.16
N ALA A 113 5.07 -43.42 -33.63
CA ALA A 113 5.19 -43.22 -35.09
C ALA A 113 6.44 -42.46 -35.57
N ILE A 114 7.62 -42.71 -34.99
CA ILE A 114 8.88 -42.16 -35.51
C ILE A 114 9.85 -43.28 -35.86
N ALA A 115 9.51 -44.03 -36.90
CA ALA A 115 10.47 -44.74 -37.73
C ALA A 115 9.93 -44.71 -39.16
N ASN A 116 10.70 -44.10 -40.08
CA ASN A 116 10.45 -43.98 -41.53
C ASN A 116 9.72 -42.71 -41.99
N ILE A 117 10.44 -41.57 -42.00
CA ILE A 117 10.16 -40.51 -42.96
C ILE A 117 11.36 -40.41 -43.91
N PRO A 118 11.21 -40.74 -45.21
CA PRO A 118 12.31 -40.70 -46.17
C PRO A 118 12.70 -39.26 -46.54
N VAL A 119 14.02 -39.04 -46.62
CA VAL A 119 14.72 -37.75 -46.82
C VAL A 119 14.32 -37.01 -48.12
N ASN A 120 13.63 -37.67 -49.07
CA ASN A 120 13.25 -37.09 -50.36
C ASN A 120 12.04 -36.13 -50.31
N ASN A 121 11.37 -35.95 -49.17
CA ASN A 121 10.23 -35.02 -49.04
C ASN A 121 10.59 -33.59 -48.62
N ILE A 122 11.85 -33.32 -48.23
CA ILE A 122 12.26 -32.02 -47.69
C ILE A 122 12.27 -30.93 -48.78
N GLU A 123 12.66 -31.26 -50.02
CA GLU A 123 12.76 -30.29 -51.12
C GLU A 123 11.39 -29.82 -51.66
N ASN A 124 10.34 -30.62 -51.48
CA ASN A 124 8.98 -30.26 -51.87
C ASN A 124 8.30 -29.36 -50.83
N ILE A 125 8.63 -29.55 -49.55
CA ILE A 125 8.12 -28.72 -48.45
C ILE A 125 8.70 -27.30 -48.55
N GLU A 126 10.00 -27.15 -48.82
CA GLU A 126 10.64 -25.83 -49.00
C GLU A 126 10.04 -25.04 -50.18
N LYS A 127 9.67 -25.72 -51.28
CA LYS A 127 9.06 -25.08 -52.46
C LYS A 127 7.60 -24.66 -52.22
N GLU A 128 6.85 -25.39 -51.40
CA GLU A 128 5.50 -24.97 -50.99
C GLU A 128 5.55 -23.81 -49.99
N GLU A 129 6.50 -23.82 -49.07
CA GLU A 129 6.63 -22.78 -48.05
C GLU A 129 7.04 -21.43 -48.65
N GLN A 130 7.96 -21.43 -49.63
CA GLN A 130 8.30 -20.21 -50.38
C GLN A 130 7.12 -19.65 -51.17
N LYS A 131 6.26 -20.49 -51.75
CA LYS A 131 5.03 -20.04 -52.43
C LYS A 131 4.01 -19.45 -51.46
N LYS A 132 3.92 -19.98 -50.25
CA LYS A 132 3.01 -19.50 -49.19
C LYS A 132 3.45 -18.13 -48.67
N GLN A 133 4.75 -17.96 -48.40
CA GLN A 133 5.34 -16.68 -47.99
C GLN A 133 5.16 -15.58 -49.04
N LEU A 134 5.37 -15.89 -50.33
CA LEU A 134 5.19 -14.93 -51.42
C LEU A 134 3.72 -14.49 -51.58
N LYS A 135 2.76 -15.35 -51.22
CA LYS A 135 1.33 -15.05 -51.26
C LYS A 135 0.92 -14.16 -50.08
N GLU A 136 1.38 -14.46 -48.87
CA GLU A 136 1.12 -13.65 -47.67
C GLU A 136 1.72 -12.24 -47.78
N GLU A 137 2.92 -12.10 -48.35
CA GLU A 137 3.53 -10.80 -48.56
C GLU A 137 2.70 -9.92 -49.53
N LYS A 138 2.16 -10.52 -50.60
CA LYS A 138 1.27 -9.82 -51.55
C LYS A 138 -0.04 -9.38 -50.90
N ASP A 139 -0.62 -10.22 -50.06
CA ASP A 139 -1.88 -9.91 -49.37
C ASP A 139 -1.69 -8.85 -48.28
N LEU A 140 -0.55 -8.87 -47.56
CA LEU A 140 -0.19 -7.84 -46.58
C LEU A 140 0.02 -6.47 -47.25
N LYS A 141 0.63 -6.44 -48.43
CA LYS A 141 0.84 -5.20 -49.21
C LYS A 141 -0.49 -4.59 -49.66
N LYS A 142 -1.46 -5.41 -50.08
CA LYS A 142 -2.82 -4.97 -50.42
C LYS A 142 -3.57 -4.40 -49.22
N ARG A 143 -3.46 -5.02 -48.03
CA ARG A 143 -4.10 -4.50 -46.79
C ARG A 143 -3.55 -3.13 -46.38
N LYS A 144 -2.22 -2.96 -46.43
CA LYS A 144 -1.57 -1.67 -46.10
C LYS A 144 -2.00 -0.54 -47.06
N GLU A 145 -2.18 -0.85 -48.34
CA GLU A 145 -2.66 0.13 -49.32
C GLU A 145 -4.14 0.50 -49.10
N GLN A 146 -4.97 -0.45 -48.64
CA GLN A 146 -6.37 -0.20 -48.34
C GLN A 146 -6.54 0.63 -47.05
N GLU A 147 -5.71 0.40 -46.03
CA GLU A 147 -5.69 1.21 -44.80
C GLU A 147 -5.19 2.64 -45.04
N SER A 148 -4.19 2.83 -45.90
CA SER A 148 -3.72 4.18 -46.24
C SER A 148 -4.79 5.00 -46.97
N LYS A 149 -5.57 4.37 -47.87
CA LYS A 149 -6.74 5.00 -48.51
C LYS A 149 -7.83 5.38 -47.50
N LYS A 150 -8.15 4.49 -46.55
CA LYS A 150 -9.12 4.78 -45.47
C LYS A 150 -8.68 5.91 -44.54
N ARG A 151 -7.39 5.97 -44.17
CA ARG A 151 -6.84 7.08 -43.37
C ARG A 151 -6.90 8.41 -44.11
N ALA A 152 -6.60 8.44 -45.41
CA ALA A 152 -6.69 9.65 -46.21
C ALA A 152 -8.12 10.20 -46.33
N GLU A 153 -9.12 9.31 -46.44
CA GLU A 153 -10.55 9.70 -46.40
C GLU A 153 -10.97 10.26 -45.04
N MET A 154 -10.51 9.66 -43.94
CA MET A 154 -10.87 10.10 -42.58
C MET A 154 -10.29 11.49 -42.25
N ILE A 155 -9.08 11.80 -42.74
CA ILE A 155 -8.44 13.12 -42.59
C ILE A 155 -9.20 14.19 -43.38
N LYS A 156 -9.67 13.90 -44.60
CA LYS A 156 -10.54 14.82 -45.36
C LYS A 156 -11.85 15.11 -44.64
N LYS A 157 -12.41 14.13 -43.92
CA LYS A 157 -13.66 14.28 -43.17
C LYS A 157 -13.48 15.16 -41.92
N HIS A 158 -12.32 15.11 -41.27
CA HIS A 158 -12.02 15.96 -40.11
C HIS A 158 -11.75 17.43 -40.48
N GLN A 159 -11.17 17.70 -41.65
CA GLN A 159 -10.95 19.09 -42.12
C GLN A 159 -12.25 19.84 -42.43
N ASN A 160 -13.32 19.14 -42.82
CA ASN A 160 -14.64 19.75 -43.03
C ASN A 160 -15.39 20.04 -41.72
N TYR A 161 -15.07 19.36 -40.61
CA TYR A 161 -15.71 19.61 -39.31
C TYR A 161 -15.08 20.78 -38.55
N SER A 162 -13.80 21.09 -38.79
CA SER A 162 -13.11 22.21 -38.11
C SER A 162 -13.46 23.60 -38.64
N GLN A 163 -14.21 23.72 -39.74
CA GLN A 163 -14.70 25.02 -40.25
C GLN A 163 -16.09 25.43 -39.71
N PHE A 164 -16.78 24.57 -38.94
CA PHE A 164 -18.13 24.85 -38.45
C PHE A 164 -18.19 25.24 -36.96
N ALA A 165 -17.09 25.16 -36.22
CA ALA A 165 -17.06 25.34 -34.75
C ALA A 165 -16.38 26.64 -34.28
N GLN A 166 -16.50 27.73 -35.05
CA GLN A 166 -16.12 29.09 -34.61
C GLN A 166 -17.30 30.06 -34.74
N SER A 167 -18.36 29.85 -33.95
CA SER A 167 -19.25 30.95 -33.56
C SER A 167 -20.05 30.55 -32.31
N SER A 168 -19.63 31.03 -31.14
CA SER A 168 -20.50 31.41 -30.00
C SER A 168 -19.67 31.64 -28.74
N THR A 169 -19.58 32.91 -28.33
CA THR A 169 -19.32 33.40 -26.98
C THR A 169 -20.55 33.13 -26.09
N PRO A 170 -20.38 32.93 -24.77
CA PRO A 170 -20.85 33.96 -23.83
C PRO A 170 -20.03 34.08 -22.53
N GLY A 171 -20.14 35.24 -21.86
CA GLY A 171 -19.41 35.60 -20.65
C GLY A 171 -20.13 35.36 -19.32
N ALA A 172 -19.42 35.68 -18.24
CA ALA A 172 -19.89 35.90 -16.85
C ALA A 172 -18.72 36.54 -16.07
N GLY A 173 -18.84 37.57 -15.22
CA GLY A 173 -20.04 38.21 -14.68
C GLY A 173 -20.48 37.65 -13.33
N PHE A 174 -19.58 37.35 -12.39
CA PHE A 174 -19.96 37.01 -11.00
C PHE A 174 -18.76 37.12 -10.03
N LEU A 175 -18.54 38.29 -9.42
CA LEU A 175 -17.65 38.48 -8.25
C LEU A 175 -17.81 39.92 -7.71
N SER A 176 -18.74 40.13 -6.78
CA SER A 176 -18.77 41.30 -5.89
C SER A 176 -19.91 41.17 -4.89
N MET A 177 -19.67 40.61 -3.68
CA MET A 177 -20.54 40.81 -2.51
C MET A 177 -19.99 40.24 -1.17
N MET A 178 -18.71 40.41 -0.85
CA MET A 178 -18.20 40.10 0.51
C MET A 178 -17.11 41.08 0.97
N ASP A 179 -17.46 42.36 1.13
CA ASP A 179 -16.50 43.34 1.68
C ASP A 179 -17.19 44.51 2.41
N LYS A 180 -18.09 44.22 3.37
CA LYS A 180 -18.75 45.27 4.17
C LYS A 180 -18.80 45.02 5.68
N ASN A 181 -18.30 43.88 6.18
CA ASN A 181 -18.32 43.59 7.61
C ASN A 181 -17.00 43.94 8.34
N GLU A 182 -15.87 44.09 7.65
CA GLU A 182 -14.59 44.45 8.31
C GLU A 182 -14.46 45.95 8.63
N GLU A 183 -15.24 46.82 7.99
CA GLU A 183 -15.16 48.27 8.22
C GLU A 183 -15.79 48.73 9.55
N LEU A 184 -16.62 47.88 10.19
CA LEU A 184 -17.28 48.22 11.45
C LEU A 184 -16.43 47.93 12.69
N GLU A 185 -15.56 46.92 12.65
CA GLU A 185 -14.72 46.56 13.81
C GLU A 185 -13.56 47.53 14.01
N TRP A 186 -13.01 48.10 12.93
CA TRP A 186 -11.91 49.06 13.01
C TRP A 186 -12.32 50.44 13.56
N LYS A 187 -13.59 50.84 13.43
CA LYS A 187 -14.07 52.14 13.91
C LYS A 187 -14.34 52.17 15.43
N ILE A 188 -14.46 51.02 16.09
CA ILE A 188 -14.70 50.93 17.54
C ILE A 188 -13.38 51.04 18.35
N SER A 189 -12.23 50.74 17.74
CA SER A 189 -10.93 50.75 18.42
C SER A 189 -10.24 52.12 18.51
N MET A 190 -10.88 53.23 18.09
CA MET A 190 -10.25 54.57 17.99
C MET A 190 -10.81 55.64 18.94
N LEU A 191 -11.40 55.30 20.08
CA LEU A 191 -11.81 56.31 21.06
C LEU A 191 -10.67 56.65 22.04
N PRO A 192 -10.32 57.95 22.21
CA PRO A 192 -9.19 58.36 23.06
C PRO A 192 -9.55 58.31 24.55
N GLN A 193 -8.66 57.72 25.35
CA GLN A 193 -8.73 57.77 26.82
C GLN A 193 -8.23 59.14 27.31
N SER A 194 -9.14 60.00 27.79
CA SER A 194 -8.79 61.16 28.61
C SER A 194 -9.05 60.88 30.08
N ASN A 195 -8.00 60.95 30.89
CA ASN A 195 -8.03 60.85 32.35
C ASN A 195 -8.88 61.94 33.00
N GLN A 196 -10.11 61.63 33.43
CA GLN A 196 -10.81 62.24 34.57
C GLN A 196 -11.75 61.20 35.19
N GLY A 197 -11.94 61.25 36.51
CA GLY A 197 -12.50 60.17 37.35
C GLY A 197 -13.75 59.46 36.81
N LEU A 198 -13.78 58.14 36.97
CA LEU A 198 -14.87 57.25 36.55
C LEU A 198 -16.21 57.70 37.16
N ASP A 199 -17.01 58.36 36.34
CA ASP A 199 -18.45 58.47 36.51
C ASP A 199 -19.04 57.12 36.06
N ILE A 200 -19.28 56.22 37.03
CA ILE A 200 -19.79 54.85 36.80
C ILE A 200 -21.10 54.86 35.98
N ASP A 201 -21.81 55.99 35.96
CA ASP A 201 -23.07 56.17 35.26
C ASP A 201 -22.93 56.26 33.72
N LYS A 202 -21.71 56.41 33.17
CA LYS A 202 -21.51 56.48 31.69
C LYS A 202 -21.01 55.20 31.03
N ILE A 203 -20.51 54.22 31.80
CA ILE A 203 -19.90 52.98 31.25
C ILE A 203 -20.93 51.84 31.08
N THR A 204 -22.15 51.98 31.61
CA THR A 204 -23.16 50.89 31.68
C THR A 204 -24.17 50.84 30.52
N MET A 205 -23.98 51.62 29.45
CA MET A 205 -24.92 51.68 28.32
C MET A 205 -24.38 51.02 27.05
N ILE A 206 -23.99 49.75 27.12
CA ILE A 206 -23.89 48.93 25.90
C ILE A 206 -25.29 48.36 25.64
N PRO A 207 -26.04 48.87 24.64
CA PRO A 207 -27.35 48.35 24.33
C PRO A 207 -27.20 46.93 23.77
N ASP A 208 -27.88 45.98 24.39
CA ASP A 208 -28.11 44.65 23.85
C ASP A 208 -29.25 44.73 22.82
N ILE A 209 -28.87 44.78 21.54
CA ILE A 209 -29.81 44.81 20.42
C ILE A 209 -30.54 43.47 20.19
N GLN A 210 -30.12 42.39 20.87
CA GLN A 210 -30.73 41.07 20.77
C GLN A 210 -31.73 40.80 21.89
N SER A 211 -31.65 41.54 22.99
CA SER A 211 -32.62 41.47 24.07
C SER A 211 -33.94 42.12 23.66
N THR A 212 -35.03 41.42 23.93
CA THR A 212 -36.41 41.85 23.69
C THR A 212 -37.06 42.33 24.98
N ASN A 213 -36.54 41.90 26.13
CA ASN A 213 -36.98 42.35 27.45
C ASN A 213 -36.25 43.65 27.84
N PRO A 214 -36.99 44.75 28.11
CA PRO A 214 -36.40 46.05 28.38
C PRO A 214 -35.48 46.11 29.61
N ILE A 215 -35.61 45.20 30.58
CA ILE A 215 -34.68 45.12 31.73
C ILE A 215 -33.28 44.68 31.31
N TRP A 216 -33.18 43.85 30.26
CA TRP A 216 -31.94 43.24 29.79
C TRP A 216 -31.32 43.96 28.59
N ASN A 217 -32.03 44.95 28.02
CA ASN A 217 -31.55 45.74 26.88
C ASN A 217 -30.28 46.53 27.19
N ASP A 218 -29.96 46.77 28.45
CA ASP A 218 -28.68 47.35 28.88
C ASP A 218 -28.46 47.04 30.37
N GLN A 219 -27.39 47.60 30.95
CA GLN A 219 -27.09 47.43 32.37
C GLN A 219 -27.82 48.46 33.26
N LYS A 220 -28.84 49.19 32.77
CA LYS A 220 -29.56 50.17 33.61
C LYS A 220 -30.29 49.53 34.78
N HIS A 221 -30.57 48.23 34.73
CA HIS A 221 -31.12 47.49 35.86
C HIS A 221 -30.17 47.46 37.07
N LEU A 222 -28.88 47.78 36.88
CA LEU A 222 -27.86 47.98 37.93
C LEU A 222 -27.83 49.42 38.49
N SER A 223 -28.65 50.32 37.95
CA SER A 223 -28.63 51.72 38.35
C SER A 223 -29.02 51.88 39.83
N LYS A 224 -28.29 52.75 40.53
CA LYS A 224 -28.64 53.18 41.88
C LYS A 224 -29.81 54.17 41.86
N ASP A 225 -30.13 54.75 40.71
CA ASP A 225 -31.26 55.65 40.55
C ASP A 225 -32.57 54.87 40.51
N THR A 226 -33.35 55.05 41.56
CA THR A 226 -34.67 54.45 41.74
C THR A 226 -35.68 54.83 40.65
N GLN A 227 -35.52 55.99 40.00
CA GLN A 227 -36.38 56.40 38.88
C GLN A 227 -36.10 55.54 37.64
N ILE A 228 -34.82 55.27 37.37
CA ILE A 228 -34.40 54.38 36.27
C ILE A 228 -34.93 52.96 36.52
N ILE A 229 -34.78 52.44 37.73
CA ILE A 229 -35.30 51.10 38.08
C ILE A 229 -36.82 51.03 37.94
N ARG A 230 -37.56 52.06 38.37
CA ARG A 230 -39.02 52.11 38.16
C ARG A 230 -39.41 52.18 36.70
N GLN A 231 -38.70 52.98 35.91
CA GLN A 231 -38.95 53.06 34.47
C GLN A 231 -38.74 51.69 33.82
N LEU A 232 -37.69 50.97 34.19
CA LEU A 232 -37.43 49.60 33.70
C LEU A 232 -38.51 48.60 34.15
N ILE A 233 -38.96 48.66 35.41
CA ILE A 233 -40.07 47.82 35.89
C ILE A 233 -41.33 48.11 35.08
N MET A 234 -41.65 49.39 34.82
CA MET A 234 -42.81 49.78 34.03
C MET A 234 -42.71 49.28 32.58
N GLN A 235 -41.54 49.39 31.96
CA GLN A 235 -41.30 48.83 30.62
C GLN A 235 -41.43 47.31 30.61
N ASN A 236 -40.93 46.62 31.64
CA ASN A 236 -41.05 45.17 31.76
C ASN A 236 -42.52 44.74 31.95
N VAL A 237 -43.30 45.50 32.73
CA VAL A 237 -44.75 45.28 32.85
C VAL A 237 -45.44 45.43 31.50
N GLN A 238 -45.06 46.42 30.68
CA GLN A 238 -45.59 46.56 29.31
C GLN A 238 -45.22 45.37 28.43
N PHE A 239 -44.00 44.85 28.54
CA PHE A 239 -43.56 43.66 27.82
C PHE A 239 -44.34 42.41 28.25
N PHE A 240 -44.47 42.15 29.55
CA PHE A 240 -45.27 41.04 30.06
C PHE A 240 -46.76 41.17 29.77
N ASP A 241 -47.29 42.39 29.65
CA ASP A 241 -48.65 42.63 29.19
C ASP A 241 -48.84 42.20 27.73
N LEU A 242 -47.86 42.45 26.85
CA LEU A 242 -47.89 41.96 25.46
C LEU A 242 -47.89 40.42 25.41
N ILE A 243 -47.06 39.78 26.26
CA ILE A 243 -47.05 38.32 26.40
C ILE A 243 -48.39 37.81 26.93
N TYR A 244 -48.92 38.43 27.97
CA TYR A 244 -50.20 38.08 28.58
C TYR A 244 -51.34 38.18 27.57
N ARG A 245 -51.46 39.29 26.84
CA ARG A 245 -52.49 39.46 25.80
C ARG A 245 -52.33 38.41 24.71
N LYS A 246 -51.10 38.09 24.31
CA LYS A 246 -50.82 37.04 23.32
C LYS A 246 -51.29 35.66 23.80
N VAL A 247 -50.98 35.30 25.05
CA VAL A 247 -51.40 34.04 25.68
C VAL A 247 -52.93 33.98 25.80
N LYS A 248 -53.54 35.07 26.30
CA LYS A 248 -54.98 35.20 26.50
C LYS A 248 -55.77 35.13 25.20
N GLU A 249 -55.28 35.74 24.12
CA GLU A 249 -55.99 35.80 22.84
C GLU A 249 -55.73 34.56 21.96
N GLY A 250 -54.77 33.71 22.32
CA GLY A 250 -54.49 32.47 21.60
C GLY A 250 -53.82 32.72 20.24
N GLY A 251 -52.77 33.56 20.24
CA GLY A 251 -52.16 34.12 19.04
C GLY A 251 -51.56 33.08 18.09
N LYS A 252 -52.35 32.60 17.12
CA LYS A 252 -51.82 31.90 15.94
C LYS A 252 -51.20 32.89 14.97
N VAL A 253 -50.00 32.58 14.48
CA VAL A 253 -49.31 33.34 13.42
C VAL A 253 -50.26 33.46 12.22
N GLY A 254 -50.55 34.69 11.78
CA GLY A 254 -51.46 35.00 10.67
C GLY A 254 -52.92 35.30 11.06
N SER A 255 -53.30 35.26 12.34
CA SER A 255 -54.63 35.70 12.78
C SER A 255 -54.75 37.23 12.81
N LYS A 256 -55.96 37.78 12.60
CA LYS A 256 -56.24 39.24 12.69
C LYS A 256 -55.94 39.84 14.08
N LYS A 257 -55.72 39.00 15.10
CA LYS A 257 -55.40 39.35 16.49
C LYS A 257 -53.97 38.95 16.87
N PHE A 258 -53.09 38.73 15.90
CA PHE A 258 -51.71 38.38 16.19
C PHE A 258 -50.97 39.58 16.80
N ILE A 259 -50.55 39.43 18.06
CA ILE A 259 -49.77 40.43 18.78
C ILE A 259 -48.29 40.09 18.59
N ILE A 260 -47.55 41.03 18.01
CA ILE A 260 -46.10 40.97 17.83
C ILE A 260 -45.46 41.50 19.11
N THR A 261 -44.66 40.67 19.76
CA THR A 261 -43.91 41.03 20.97
C THR A 261 -42.56 41.66 20.64
N GLY A 262 -42.08 41.47 19.40
CA GLY A 262 -40.75 41.90 18.96
C GLY A 262 -39.67 40.85 19.20
N ASP A 263 -40.02 39.76 19.90
CA ASP A 263 -39.18 38.59 20.11
C ASP A 263 -39.63 37.48 19.15
N SER A 264 -38.78 37.09 18.20
CA SER A 264 -39.12 36.10 17.17
C SER A 264 -39.44 34.72 17.75
N ILE A 265 -38.85 34.36 18.89
CA ILE A 265 -39.08 33.08 19.57
C ILE A 265 -40.46 33.11 20.21
N ILE A 266 -40.76 34.13 21.03
CA ILE A 266 -42.09 34.30 21.62
C ILE A 266 -43.14 34.46 20.51
N ASP A 267 -42.78 35.15 19.42
CA ASP A 267 -43.63 35.38 18.26
C ASP A 267 -44.02 34.09 17.53
N SER A 268 -43.11 33.12 17.48
CA SER A 268 -43.34 31.80 16.88
C SER A 268 -44.25 30.87 17.70
N ILE A 269 -44.44 31.12 19.00
CA ILE A 269 -45.25 30.26 19.86
C ILE A 269 -46.74 30.50 19.59
N SER A 270 -47.41 29.49 19.06
CA SER A 270 -48.87 29.47 18.95
C SER A 270 -49.49 28.93 20.22
N SER A 271 -50.21 29.76 20.97
CA SER A 271 -51.04 29.31 22.09
C SER A 271 -52.49 29.15 21.63
N ASN A 272 -53.21 28.18 22.21
CA ASN A 272 -54.68 28.21 22.18
C ASN A 272 -55.17 29.11 23.31
N ARG A 273 -56.35 29.74 23.16
CA ARG A 273 -56.96 30.57 24.21
C ARG A 273 -57.01 29.79 25.53
N ALA A 274 -56.26 30.26 26.54
CA ALA A 274 -56.11 29.55 27.82
C ALA A 274 -57.37 29.64 28.69
N VAL A 275 -58.13 30.73 28.59
CA VAL A 275 -59.30 31.00 29.44
C VAL A 275 -60.62 30.90 28.66
N LYS A 276 -61.49 29.99 29.11
CA LYS A 276 -62.91 29.92 28.71
C LYS A 276 -63.75 30.80 29.62
N ASP A 277 -64.81 31.40 29.08
CA ASP A 277 -65.76 32.18 29.88
C ASP A 277 -66.32 31.29 31.00
N GLY A 278 -66.22 31.74 32.26
CA GLY A 278 -66.57 30.97 33.46
C GLY A 278 -65.38 30.37 34.24
N SER A 279 -64.13 30.61 33.84
CA SER A 279 -62.96 30.19 34.63
C SER A 279 -62.89 30.91 35.99
N MET A 280 -62.59 30.19 37.07
CA MET A 280 -62.37 30.76 38.41
C MET A 280 -61.00 31.48 38.56
N LEU A 281 -60.37 31.92 37.47
CA LEU A 281 -59.07 32.61 37.48
C LEU A 281 -59.07 33.83 38.41
N SER A 282 -60.14 34.63 38.41
CA SER A 282 -60.25 35.79 39.31
C SER A 282 -60.35 35.41 40.79
N HIS A 283 -60.95 34.26 41.10
CA HIS A 283 -61.03 33.75 42.48
C HIS A 283 -59.66 33.25 42.95
N LEU A 284 -58.95 32.51 42.10
CA LEU A 284 -57.59 32.01 42.35
C LEU A 284 -56.55 33.12 42.57
N LEU A 285 -56.74 34.30 41.95
CA LEU A 285 -55.84 35.45 42.12
C LEU A 285 -56.11 36.26 43.41
N ILE A 286 -57.31 36.13 43.99
CA ILE A 286 -57.73 36.91 45.17
C ILE A 286 -57.54 36.11 46.46
N ASP A 287 -57.70 34.78 46.43
CA ASP A 287 -57.64 33.89 47.59
C ASP A 287 -56.19 33.49 47.97
N SER A 288 -55.22 34.42 47.93
CA SER A 288 -53.82 34.13 48.25
C SER A 288 -53.61 33.94 49.77
N VAL A 289 -53.24 32.73 50.20
CA VAL A 289 -52.84 32.41 51.59
C VAL A 289 -51.37 31.97 51.59
N ASP A 290 -50.59 32.45 52.58
CA ASP A 290 -49.13 32.30 52.61
C ASP A 290 -48.62 30.85 52.65
N CYS A 291 -49.41 29.90 53.15
CA CYS A 291 -49.23 28.46 52.96
C CYS A 291 -50.47 27.74 53.55
N PHE A 292 -51.14 26.85 52.81
CA PHE A 292 -52.05 25.88 53.43
C PHE A 292 -51.23 24.66 53.84
N GLN A 293 -50.79 24.66 55.10
CA GLN A 293 -50.08 23.54 55.68
C GLN A 293 -51.09 22.45 56.04
N VAL A 294 -51.15 21.37 55.25
CA VAL A 294 -51.97 20.20 55.58
C VAL A 294 -51.17 19.26 56.49
N ASN A 295 -49.86 19.12 56.25
CA ASN A 295 -48.91 18.42 57.13
C ASN A 295 -47.68 19.28 57.47
N GLU A 296 -47.07 19.04 58.63
CA GLU A 296 -45.87 19.75 59.07
C GLU A 296 -44.71 19.53 58.08
N GLY A 297 -44.09 20.61 57.59
CA GLY A 297 -43.06 20.56 56.52
C GLY A 297 -43.54 20.73 55.08
N ASP A 298 -44.86 20.76 54.80
CA ASP A 298 -45.39 20.98 53.44
C ASP A 298 -44.97 22.34 52.83
N CYS A 299 -44.61 23.31 53.67
CA CYS A 299 -44.19 24.64 53.25
C CYS A 299 -42.70 24.75 52.85
N ASP A 300 -41.89 23.68 53.03
CA ASP A 300 -40.41 23.67 52.89
C ASP A 300 -39.90 23.01 51.59
N VAL A 301 -40.62 23.12 50.47
CA VAL A 301 -40.25 22.48 49.20
C VAL A 301 -39.15 23.28 48.45
N PRO A 302 -38.01 22.68 48.05
CA PRO A 302 -36.84 23.39 47.50
C PRO A 302 -37.02 24.04 46.11
N ASN A 303 -38.18 23.90 45.47
CA ASN A 303 -38.51 24.51 44.17
C ASN A 303 -39.73 25.43 44.23
N ARG A 304 -40.07 25.95 45.42
CA ARG A 304 -41.23 26.81 45.61
C ARG A 304 -41.01 28.21 45.04
N VAL A 305 -41.99 28.71 44.29
CA VAL A 305 -42.16 30.15 44.03
C VAL A 305 -42.99 30.70 45.19
N PHE A 306 -42.42 31.66 45.93
CA PHE A 306 -43.10 32.27 47.08
C PHE A 306 -44.39 32.91 46.59
N GLY A 307 -45.50 32.59 47.27
CA GLY A 307 -46.83 33.11 46.96
C GLY A 307 -47.63 32.42 45.88
N ILE A 308 -47.10 31.34 45.29
CA ILE A 308 -47.89 30.41 44.46
C ILE A 308 -48.03 29.10 45.25
N THR A 309 -49.25 28.77 45.68
CA THR A 309 -49.57 27.46 46.25
C THR A 309 -50.82 26.87 45.58
N GLY A 310 -50.84 25.56 45.34
CA GLY A 310 -51.99 24.87 44.72
C GLY A 310 -52.04 24.91 43.19
N GLN A 311 -53.24 24.66 42.63
CA GLN A 311 -53.47 24.69 41.18
C GLN A 311 -53.51 26.14 40.70
N PHE A 312 -52.56 26.52 39.86
CA PHE A 312 -52.56 27.82 39.21
C PHE A 312 -53.25 27.73 37.84
N ALA A 313 -53.93 28.81 37.44
CA ALA A 313 -54.67 28.87 36.18
C ALA A 313 -53.73 29.12 34.97
N GLY A 314 -52.73 28.25 34.82
CA GLY A 314 -51.76 28.28 33.72
C GLY A 314 -50.83 29.50 33.73
N LEU A 315 -50.08 29.66 32.63
CA LEU A 315 -49.12 30.76 32.45
C LEU A 315 -49.78 32.14 32.60
N GLU A 316 -51.06 32.26 32.22
CA GLU A 316 -51.83 33.49 32.31
C GLU A 316 -51.93 34.02 33.75
N GLY A 317 -52.29 33.16 34.70
CA GLY A 317 -52.40 33.55 36.12
C GLY A 317 -51.06 33.92 36.74
N ILE A 318 -49.98 33.23 36.36
CA ILE A 318 -48.62 33.55 36.84
C ILE A 318 -48.17 34.92 36.33
N VAL A 319 -48.38 35.22 35.05
CA VAL A 319 -48.01 36.52 34.46
C VAL A 319 -48.84 37.65 35.06
N GLN A 320 -50.15 37.44 35.29
CA GLN A 320 -51.00 38.42 35.95
C GLN A 320 -50.56 38.70 37.39
N GLU A 321 -50.26 37.66 38.17
CA GLU A 321 -49.76 37.82 39.54
C GLU A 321 -48.41 38.55 39.54
N PHE A 322 -47.49 38.18 38.65
CA PHE A 322 -46.23 38.90 38.46
C PHE A 322 -46.44 40.38 38.14
N MET A 323 -47.31 40.70 37.18
CA MET A 323 -47.64 42.07 36.82
C MET A 323 -48.28 42.84 37.97
N ALA A 324 -49.21 42.24 38.72
CA ALA A 324 -49.87 42.87 39.86
C ALA A 324 -48.85 43.23 40.96
N ARG A 325 -47.95 42.30 41.30
CA ARG A 325 -46.89 42.52 42.29
C ARG A 325 -45.85 43.54 41.81
N ALA A 326 -45.50 43.53 40.53
CA ALA A 326 -44.61 44.51 39.92
C ALA A 326 -45.22 45.93 39.90
N MET A 327 -46.50 46.05 39.55
CA MET A 327 -47.23 47.34 39.59
C MET A 327 -47.37 47.86 41.02
N GLN A 328 -47.63 46.98 41.99
CA GLN A 328 -47.67 47.35 43.42
C GLN A 328 -46.32 47.90 43.89
N LEU A 329 -45.20 47.32 43.44
CA LEU A 329 -43.86 47.79 43.76
C LEU A 329 -43.54 49.12 43.05
N ALA A 330 -43.95 49.28 41.80
CA ALA A 330 -43.74 50.51 41.02
C ALA A 330 -44.58 51.70 41.55
N GLY A 331 -45.80 51.43 42.02
CA GLY A 331 -46.75 52.44 42.52
C GLY A 331 -46.44 52.99 43.91
N LYS A 332 -45.55 52.37 44.70
CA LYS A 332 -45.10 52.92 45.99
C LYS A 332 -44.28 54.19 45.74
N THR A 333 -44.87 55.37 45.97
CA THR A 333 -44.20 56.66 45.82
C THR A 333 -43.02 56.77 46.80
N PRO A 334 -41.87 57.31 46.37
CA PRO A 334 -40.72 57.47 47.26
C PRO A 334 -41.04 58.68 48.15
N THR A 335 -41.45 58.46 49.39
CA THR A 335 -41.51 59.55 50.36
C THR A 335 -40.08 60.04 50.59
N ASN A 336 -39.83 61.31 50.25
CA ASN A 336 -38.55 62.03 50.19
C ASN A 336 -37.31 61.31 50.79
N ASN A 337 -36.39 60.96 49.89
CA ASN A 337 -34.98 60.60 50.08
C ASN A 337 -34.61 59.31 50.83
N SER A 338 -35.55 58.42 51.09
CA SER A 338 -35.21 57.00 51.21
C SER A 338 -36.39 56.17 50.73
N ILE A 339 -36.14 55.29 49.77
CA ILE A 339 -36.97 54.09 49.64
C ILE A 339 -36.66 53.27 50.90
N SER A 340 -37.31 53.63 52.00
CA SER A 340 -37.54 52.72 53.10
C SER A 340 -38.62 51.77 52.60
N ILE A 341 -38.21 50.73 51.85
CA ILE A 341 -38.97 49.47 51.79
C ILE A 341 -39.34 49.19 53.23
N GLY A 342 -40.64 49.23 53.55
CA GLY A 342 -41.19 49.49 54.88
C GLY A 342 -40.57 48.71 56.04
N LEU A 343 -39.38 49.12 56.48
CA LEU A 343 -38.82 48.86 57.79
C LEU A 343 -39.28 50.02 58.67
N GLN A 344 -40.59 50.13 58.87
CA GLN A 344 -41.06 50.76 60.09
C GLN A 344 -40.56 49.87 61.21
N LYS A 345 -39.59 50.42 61.94
CA LYS A 345 -38.83 49.78 62.99
C LYS A 345 -39.72 49.54 64.21
N ASN A 346 -40.69 48.64 64.11
CA ASN A 346 -41.16 47.92 65.29
C ASN A 346 -40.09 46.85 65.55
N GLN A 347 -39.34 47.05 66.64
CA GLN A 347 -38.08 46.39 66.94
C GLN A 347 -38.14 44.88 67.19
N ASN A 348 -39.26 44.20 66.96
CA ASN A 348 -39.44 42.79 67.32
C ASN A 348 -39.76 41.83 66.18
N ASP A 349 -39.91 42.25 64.92
CA ASP A 349 -40.05 41.31 63.80
C ASP A 349 -39.07 41.65 62.69
N SER A 350 -38.05 40.82 62.59
CA SER A 350 -37.06 40.82 61.52
C SER A 350 -37.54 39.91 60.39
N GLN A 351 -38.57 40.32 59.65
CA GLN A 351 -38.84 39.76 58.33
C GLN A 351 -38.83 40.87 57.26
N PRO A 352 -38.20 40.63 56.09
CA PRO A 352 -38.32 41.51 54.94
C PRO A 352 -39.72 41.32 54.30
N ASP A 353 -40.76 41.88 54.91
CA ASP A 353 -42.18 41.54 54.66
C ASP A 353 -42.81 42.14 53.40
N ASP A 354 -42.05 42.64 52.44
CA ASP A 354 -42.65 42.96 51.15
C ASP A 354 -42.81 41.67 50.34
N TYR A 355 -43.91 40.96 50.58
CA TYR A 355 -44.32 39.73 49.90
C TYR A 355 -44.17 39.85 48.37
N SER A 356 -44.41 41.04 47.81
CA SER A 356 -44.24 41.33 46.39
C SER A 356 -42.78 41.23 45.94
N VAL A 357 -41.81 41.62 46.77
CA VAL A 357 -40.37 41.47 46.46
C VAL A 357 -39.96 39.99 46.53
N GLN A 358 -40.45 39.26 47.54
CA GLN A 358 -40.16 37.83 47.68
C GLN A 358 -40.74 37.01 46.52
N PHE A 359 -42.00 37.28 46.14
CA PHE A 359 -42.66 36.68 44.98
C PHE A 359 -41.85 36.95 43.70
N LEU A 360 -41.58 38.23 43.38
CA LEU A 360 -40.89 38.60 42.14
C LEU A 360 -39.50 37.96 42.06
N ASN A 361 -38.74 37.98 43.16
CA ASN A 361 -37.42 37.35 43.19
C ASN A 361 -37.49 35.84 42.98
N SER A 362 -38.44 35.15 43.63
CA SER A 362 -38.59 33.70 43.49
C SER A 362 -39.09 33.29 42.09
N ALA A 363 -40.01 34.06 41.50
CA ALA A 363 -40.53 33.82 40.16
C ALA A 363 -39.44 34.03 39.10
N LEU A 364 -38.65 35.10 39.21
CA LEU A 364 -37.52 35.36 38.32
C LEU A 364 -36.44 34.28 38.43
N ASN A 365 -36.08 33.86 39.66
CA ASN A 365 -35.10 32.78 39.85
C ASN A 365 -35.59 31.45 39.29
N TYR A 366 -36.89 31.14 39.41
CA TYR A 366 -37.47 29.93 38.85
C TYR A 366 -37.41 29.94 37.31
N ASP A 367 -37.81 31.05 36.69
CA ASP A 367 -37.75 31.23 35.24
C ASP A 367 -36.31 31.13 34.71
N LEU A 368 -35.36 31.78 35.37
CA LEU A 368 -33.94 31.71 35.01
C LEU A 368 -33.37 30.29 35.14
N ARG A 369 -33.73 29.55 36.18
CA ARG A 369 -33.29 28.16 36.35
C ARG A 369 -33.86 27.25 35.26
N GLY A 370 -35.15 27.40 34.96
CA GLY A 370 -35.80 26.66 33.88
C GLY A 370 -35.21 26.99 32.50
N GLY A 371 -35.00 28.28 32.23
CA GLY A 371 -34.38 28.77 31.00
C GLY A 371 -32.94 28.26 30.84
N LEU A 372 -32.14 28.25 31.91
CA LEU A 372 -30.80 27.67 31.89
C LEU A 372 -30.83 26.17 31.60
N GLN A 373 -31.72 25.43 32.26
CA GLN A 373 -31.82 23.99 32.04
C GLN A 373 -32.22 23.65 30.60
N GLN A 374 -33.18 24.40 30.02
CA GLN A 374 -33.53 24.24 28.61
C GLN A 374 -32.38 24.62 27.69
N PHE A 375 -31.68 25.71 27.97
CA PHE A 375 -30.49 26.11 27.22
C PHE A 375 -29.42 25.01 27.24
N THR A 376 -29.08 24.47 28.42
CA THR A 376 -28.13 23.36 28.55
C THR A 376 -28.58 22.13 27.77
N THR A 377 -29.87 21.79 27.82
CA THR A 377 -30.42 20.64 27.08
C THR A 377 -30.27 20.85 25.56
N ILE A 378 -30.60 22.04 25.05
CA ILE A 378 -30.44 22.37 23.63
C ILE A 378 -28.97 22.32 23.21
N LEU A 379 -28.04 22.79 24.06
CA LEU A 379 -26.61 22.69 23.81
C LEU A 379 -26.14 21.24 23.73
N GLU A 380 -26.58 20.39 24.67
CA GLU A 380 -26.26 18.97 24.68
C GLU A 380 -26.82 18.25 23.44
N GLU A 381 -28.09 18.51 23.08
CA GLU A 381 -28.72 17.93 21.88
C GLU A 381 -28.00 18.35 20.59
N GLN A 382 -27.59 19.62 20.50
CA GLN A 382 -26.87 20.14 19.34
C GLN A 382 -25.47 19.51 19.21
N GLU A 383 -24.74 19.35 20.32
CA GLU A 383 -23.43 18.67 20.35
C GLU A 383 -23.56 17.18 19.99
N VAL A 384 -24.59 16.49 20.48
CA VAL A 384 -24.84 15.09 20.13
C VAL A 384 -25.18 14.94 18.64
N PHE A 385 -26.10 15.75 18.11
CA PHE A 385 -26.46 15.73 16.69
C PHE A 385 -25.24 15.99 15.81
N ARG A 386 -24.41 16.95 16.18
CA ARG A 386 -23.18 17.28 15.47
C ARG A 386 -22.18 16.14 15.47
N THR A 387 -21.94 15.55 16.64
CA THR A 387 -21.01 14.42 16.79
C THR A 387 -21.44 13.23 15.91
N GLU A 388 -22.74 12.96 15.82
CA GLU A 388 -23.28 11.92 14.93
C GLU A 388 -23.11 12.26 13.44
N MET A 389 -23.30 13.53 13.04
CA MET A 389 -23.07 13.96 11.65
C MET A 389 -21.59 13.87 11.26
N ASP A 390 -20.67 14.30 12.13
CA ASP A 390 -19.23 14.20 11.90
C ASP A 390 -18.78 12.73 11.81
N ARG A 391 -19.30 11.88 12.69
CA ARG A 391 -19.09 10.43 12.66
C ARG A 391 -19.57 9.82 11.34
N LEU A 392 -20.78 10.18 10.89
CA LEU A 392 -21.34 9.68 9.62
C LEU A 392 -20.50 10.13 8.42
N ALA A 393 -20.08 11.40 8.38
CA ALA A 393 -19.25 11.94 7.32
C ALA A 393 -17.90 11.20 7.20
N VAL A 394 -17.24 10.93 8.34
CA VAL A 394 -15.99 10.15 8.38
C VAL A 394 -16.22 8.73 7.87
N ILE A 395 -17.31 8.06 8.25
CA ILE A 395 -17.65 6.70 7.78
C ILE A 395 -17.85 6.69 6.26
N ILE A 396 -18.65 7.63 5.72
CA ILE A 396 -18.91 7.71 4.28
C ILE A 396 -17.61 7.91 3.49
N LEU A 397 -16.75 8.81 3.97
CA LEU A 397 -15.51 9.13 3.29
C LEU A 397 -14.50 7.97 3.37
N PHE A 398 -14.45 7.25 4.49
CA PHE A 398 -13.66 6.03 4.63
C PHE A 398 -14.10 4.94 3.64
N VAL A 399 -15.41 4.68 3.54
CA VAL A 399 -15.96 3.73 2.56
C VAL A 399 -15.62 4.15 1.13
N PHE A 400 -15.74 5.43 0.81
CA PHE A 400 -15.39 5.97 -0.51
C PHE A 400 -13.91 5.74 -0.86
N VAL A 401 -12.99 5.94 0.09
CA VAL A 401 -11.54 5.68 -0.11
C VAL A 401 -11.30 4.19 -0.38
N ILE A 402 -11.90 3.28 0.40
CA ILE A 402 -11.76 1.84 0.19
C ILE A 402 -12.26 1.45 -1.20
N VAL A 403 -13.47 1.88 -1.58
CA VAL A 403 -14.05 1.56 -2.89
C VAL A 403 -13.15 2.07 -4.01
N THR A 404 -12.63 3.29 -3.91
CA THR A 404 -11.76 3.86 -4.94
C THR A 404 -10.42 3.13 -5.02
N LEU A 405 -9.83 2.71 -3.90
CA LEU A 405 -8.62 1.86 -3.88
C LEU A 405 -8.89 0.49 -4.50
N CYS A 406 -10.02 -0.14 -4.19
CA CYS A 406 -10.43 -1.42 -4.79
C CYS A 406 -10.61 -1.29 -6.31
N LEU A 407 -11.27 -0.22 -6.78
CA LEU A 407 -11.45 0.05 -8.20
C LEU A 407 -10.11 0.34 -8.89
N GLY A 408 -9.24 1.14 -8.26
CA GLY A 408 -7.89 1.42 -8.78
C GLY A 408 -7.03 0.16 -8.89
N TYR A 409 -7.10 -0.72 -7.89
CA TYR A 409 -6.43 -2.03 -7.93
C TYR A 409 -7.01 -2.93 -9.03
N TYR A 410 -8.34 -3.04 -9.11
CA TYR A 410 -9.00 -3.93 -10.06
C TYR A 410 -8.80 -3.49 -11.51
N PHE A 411 -8.93 -2.19 -11.82
CA PHE A 411 -8.81 -1.69 -13.19
C PHE A 411 -7.38 -1.33 -13.58
N GLY A 412 -6.53 -0.93 -12.62
CA GLY A 412 -5.14 -0.57 -12.87
C GLY A 412 -4.18 -1.75 -12.74
N TYR A 413 -4.18 -2.41 -11.59
CA TYR A 413 -3.17 -3.42 -11.28
C TYR A 413 -3.46 -4.79 -11.89
N MET A 414 -4.71 -5.26 -11.84
CA MET A 414 -5.08 -6.61 -12.30
C MET A 414 -4.76 -6.86 -13.79
N PRO A 415 -5.15 -5.99 -14.75
CA PRO A 415 -4.80 -6.18 -16.16
C PRO A 415 -3.29 -6.09 -16.40
N SER A 416 -2.60 -5.28 -15.60
CA SER A 416 -1.15 -5.12 -15.67
C SER A 416 -0.43 -6.39 -15.20
N LYS A 417 -0.94 -7.05 -14.17
CA LYS A 417 -0.38 -8.29 -13.62
C LYS A 417 -0.36 -9.40 -14.67
N ASP A 418 -1.46 -9.62 -15.37
CA ASP A 418 -1.52 -10.69 -16.37
C ASP A 418 -0.56 -10.42 -17.53
N GLN A 419 -0.48 -9.17 -17.99
CA GLN A 419 0.51 -8.73 -18.98
C GLN A 419 1.95 -8.87 -18.45
N LEU A 420 2.20 -8.53 -17.18
CA LEU A 420 3.48 -8.69 -16.51
C LEU A 420 3.89 -10.16 -16.41
N ILE A 421 2.95 -11.06 -16.08
CA ILE A 421 3.20 -12.51 -15.99
C ILE A 421 3.49 -13.06 -17.39
N GLU A 422 2.69 -12.70 -18.39
CA GLU A 422 2.92 -13.12 -19.77
C GLU A 422 4.29 -12.63 -20.27
N VAL A 423 4.62 -11.37 -20.01
CA VAL A 423 5.92 -10.80 -20.37
C VAL A 423 7.05 -11.47 -19.59
N ALA A 424 6.90 -11.71 -18.30
CA ALA A 424 7.91 -12.42 -17.49
C ALA A 424 8.13 -13.84 -18.01
N HIS A 425 7.07 -14.53 -18.42
CA HIS A 425 7.17 -15.86 -19.00
C HIS A 425 7.86 -15.84 -20.37
N LEU A 426 7.53 -14.88 -21.23
CA LEU A 426 8.21 -14.67 -22.52
C LEU A 426 9.68 -14.29 -22.33
N THR A 427 9.99 -13.39 -21.39
CA THR A 427 11.36 -13.01 -21.05
C THR A 427 12.13 -14.20 -20.49
N LYS A 428 11.52 -15.02 -19.62
CA LYS A 428 12.14 -16.26 -19.11
C LYS A 428 12.44 -17.24 -20.25
N LYS A 429 11.54 -17.41 -21.21
CA LYS A 429 11.82 -18.19 -22.43
C LYS A 429 12.98 -17.59 -23.22
N ILE A 430 13.04 -16.26 -23.39
CA ILE A 430 14.15 -15.61 -24.10
C ILE A 430 15.48 -15.77 -23.36
N ILE A 431 15.49 -15.69 -22.03
CA ILE A 431 16.68 -15.95 -21.20
C ILE A 431 17.13 -17.41 -21.39
N GLN A 432 16.22 -18.39 -21.42
CA GLN A 432 16.56 -19.77 -21.76
C GLN A 432 17.21 -19.91 -23.15
N PHE A 433 17.00 -18.95 -24.06
CA PHE A 433 17.66 -18.87 -25.37
C PHE A 433 18.96 -18.06 -25.38
N ASP A 434 19.33 -17.37 -24.29
CA ASP A 434 20.62 -16.70 -24.21
C ASP A 434 21.72 -17.76 -24.06
N PRO A 435 22.58 -17.95 -25.09
CA PRO A 435 23.66 -18.95 -25.04
C PRO A 435 24.68 -18.67 -23.93
N LYS A 436 24.65 -17.47 -23.31
CA LYS A 436 25.46 -17.12 -22.14
C LYS A 436 24.79 -17.41 -20.80
N SER A 437 23.45 -17.52 -20.77
CA SER A 437 22.69 -17.72 -19.53
C SER A 437 22.23 -19.16 -19.30
N GLN A 438 22.51 -20.05 -20.26
CA GLN A 438 22.65 -21.47 -19.95
C GLN A 438 23.82 -21.58 -18.97
N ASN A 439 23.49 -21.48 -17.68
CA ASN A 439 24.42 -21.68 -16.58
C ASN A 439 25.24 -22.92 -16.90
N LEU A 440 26.55 -22.83 -16.71
CA LEU A 440 27.47 -23.96 -16.79
C LEU A 440 26.89 -25.18 -16.06
N GLU A 441 26.15 -24.95 -14.97
CA GLU A 441 25.40 -25.90 -14.15
C GLU A 441 24.31 -26.71 -14.90
N GLU A 442 23.59 -26.13 -15.85
CA GLU A 442 22.58 -26.83 -16.69
C GLU A 442 23.22 -27.46 -17.94
N MET A 443 24.40 -26.97 -18.33
CA MET A 443 25.27 -27.58 -19.36
C MET A 443 26.13 -28.74 -18.80
N LEU A 444 26.12 -28.94 -17.48
CA LEU A 444 27.01 -29.84 -16.76
C LEU A 444 26.47 -31.28 -16.69
N LEU A 445 26.77 -32.04 -17.75
CA LEU A 445 27.10 -33.47 -17.72
C LEU A 445 26.11 -34.37 -16.94
N ASP A 446 24.80 -34.16 -17.07
CA ASP A 446 23.89 -35.22 -16.68
C ASP A 446 23.98 -36.34 -17.72
N ILE A 447 24.48 -37.50 -17.27
CA ILE A 447 24.56 -38.71 -18.09
C ILE A 447 23.14 -39.08 -18.47
N ASN A 448 22.77 -38.74 -19.70
CA ASN A 448 21.50 -39.14 -20.29
C ASN A 448 21.42 -40.68 -20.31
N GLN A 449 20.21 -41.23 -20.24
CA GLN A 449 19.98 -42.67 -20.43
C GLN A 449 20.61 -43.21 -21.71
N ASN A 450 20.76 -42.37 -22.74
CA ASN A 450 21.43 -42.75 -23.98
C ASN A 450 22.92 -43.08 -23.82
N ALA A 451 23.58 -42.52 -22.80
CA ALA A 451 24.99 -42.74 -22.50
C ALA A 451 25.23 -43.83 -21.43
N LEU A 452 24.19 -44.57 -21.05
CA LEU A 452 24.33 -45.75 -20.21
C LEU A 452 24.63 -46.98 -21.07
N THR A 453 25.54 -47.80 -20.57
CA THR A 453 26.05 -49.01 -21.23
C THR A 453 25.32 -50.29 -20.79
N ASP A 454 24.43 -50.18 -19.81
CA ASP A 454 23.79 -51.28 -19.08
C ASP A 454 24.79 -52.20 -18.33
N ILE A 455 26.04 -51.76 -18.17
CA ILE A 455 27.06 -52.43 -17.36
C ILE A 455 27.32 -51.56 -16.12
N PRO A 456 26.85 -51.98 -14.92
CA PRO A 456 26.92 -51.15 -13.71
C PRO A 456 28.33 -50.64 -13.41
N ARG A 457 29.36 -51.44 -13.66
CA ARG A 457 30.76 -51.05 -13.49
C ARG A 457 31.19 -49.88 -14.37
N ILE A 458 30.85 -49.90 -15.66
CA ILE A 458 31.19 -48.82 -16.59
C ILE A 458 30.35 -47.58 -16.25
N ASP A 459 29.04 -47.76 -16.08
CA ASP A 459 28.13 -46.66 -15.76
C ASP A 459 28.51 -45.95 -14.45
N ASN A 460 28.95 -46.70 -13.44
CA ASN A 460 29.44 -46.13 -12.18
C ASN A 460 30.77 -45.39 -12.37
N ALA A 461 31.65 -45.87 -13.24
CA ALA A 461 32.89 -45.20 -13.61
C ALA A 461 32.61 -43.86 -14.28
N HIS A 462 31.73 -43.87 -15.30
CA HIS A 462 31.29 -42.66 -15.99
C HIS A 462 30.65 -41.66 -15.03
N ARG A 463 29.67 -42.09 -14.21
CA ARG A 463 29.03 -41.21 -13.20
C ARG A 463 30.05 -40.58 -12.26
N ARG A 464 31.03 -41.37 -11.80
CA ARG A 464 32.06 -40.87 -10.90
C ARG A 464 32.95 -39.84 -11.59
N THR A 465 33.37 -40.10 -12.82
CA THR A 465 34.18 -39.16 -13.60
C THR A 465 33.42 -37.86 -13.87
N MET A 466 32.12 -37.93 -14.23
CA MET A 466 31.29 -36.74 -14.45
C MET A 466 31.07 -35.94 -13.18
N ASN A 467 30.85 -36.60 -12.04
CA ASN A 467 30.69 -35.91 -10.77
C ASN A 467 31.97 -35.17 -10.37
N LEU A 468 33.15 -35.79 -10.52
CA LEU A 468 34.43 -35.12 -10.26
C LEU A 468 34.65 -33.95 -11.23
N ALA A 469 34.31 -34.10 -12.50
CA ALA A 469 34.40 -33.02 -13.47
C ALA A 469 33.44 -31.86 -13.17
N ARG A 470 32.22 -32.16 -12.72
CA ARG A 470 31.23 -31.18 -12.29
C ARG A 470 31.72 -30.41 -11.06
N GLU A 471 32.19 -31.12 -10.05
CA GLU A 471 32.79 -30.52 -8.86
C GLU A 471 33.97 -29.62 -9.22
N PHE A 472 34.82 -30.06 -10.15
CA PHE A 472 35.94 -29.26 -10.66
C PHE A 472 35.49 -27.97 -11.35
N LEU A 473 34.49 -28.04 -12.22
CA LEU A 473 33.98 -26.88 -12.96
C LEU A 473 33.30 -25.87 -12.02
N LEU A 474 32.45 -26.34 -11.12
CA LEU A 474 31.83 -25.48 -10.09
C LEU A 474 32.90 -24.83 -9.20
N PHE A 475 33.91 -25.60 -8.80
CA PHE A 475 35.02 -25.08 -8.00
C PHE A 475 35.81 -24.02 -8.77
N SER A 476 36.09 -24.23 -10.06
CA SER A 476 36.84 -23.26 -10.86
C SER A 476 36.14 -21.89 -10.97
N ASP A 477 34.80 -21.88 -11.06
CA ASP A 477 34.01 -20.64 -11.14
C ASP A 477 33.99 -19.88 -9.81
N VAL A 478 33.83 -20.58 -8.68
CA VAL A 478 33.84 -19.97 -7.34
C VAL A 478 35.18 -19.30 -7.05
N VAL A 479 36.28 -19.99 -7.38
CA VAL A 479 37.62 -19.51 -7.05
C VAL A 479 38.03 -18.31 -7.94
N GLU A 480 37.47 -18.18 -9.16
CA GLU A 480 37.64 -16.96 -9.99
C GLU A 480 36.93 -15.74 -9.38
N GLN A 481 35.80 -15.93 -8.70
CA GLN A 481 35.04 -14.84 -8.07
C GLN A 481 35.63 -14.38 -6.73
N GLU A 482 36.19 -15.29 -5.93
CA GLU A 482 36.60 -14.99 -4.55
C GLU A 482 37.99 -14.35 -4.40
N SER A 483 38.70 -14.02 -5.50
CA SER A 483 40.00 -13.33 -5.47
C SER A 483 41.06 -13.98 -4.55
N ILE A 484 41.07 -15.31 -4.50
CA ILE A 484 42.03 -16.09 -3.71
C ILE A 484 43.46 -15.87 -4.24
N ASP A 485 44.45 -15.90 -3.34
CA ASP A 485 45.87 -15.88 -3.70
C ASP A 485 46.17 -16.88 -4.83
N LEU A 486 46.76 -16.39 -5.92
CA LEU A 486 46.94 -17.12 -7.18
C LEU A 486 47.76 -18.41 -6.99
N GLU A 487 48.65 -18.45 -6.00
CA GLU A 487 49.42 -19.65 -5.67
C GLU A 487 48.53 -20.75 -5.05
N GLN A 488 47.63 -20.36 -4.13
CA GLN A 488 46.68 -21.27 -3.51
C GLN A 488 45.60 -21.71 -4.49
N TYR A 489 45.14 -20.79 -5.35
CA TYR A 489 44.27 -21.06 -6.50
C TYR A 489 44.84 -22.20 -7.35
N THR A 490 46.10 -22.04 -7.75
CA THR A 490 46.79 -22.97 -8.64
C THR A 490 46.90 -24.36 -8.02
N LYS A 491 47.40 -24.46 -6.77
CA LYS A 491 47.56 -25.76 -6.10
C LYS A 491 46.25 -26.51 -5.94
N THR A 492 45.16 -25.80 -5.65
CA THR A 492 43.86 -26.43 -5.38
C THR A 492 43.20 -26.91 -6.67
N ILE A 493 43.21 -26.09 -7.73
CA ILE A 493 42.69 -26.48 -9.05
C ILE A 493 43.52 -27.59 -9.66
N GLU A 494 44.85 -27.55 -9.54
CA GLU A 494 45.71 -28.63 -9.99
C GLU A 494 45.34 -29.95 -9.30
N SER A 495 45.14 -29.96 -7.98
CA SER A 495 44.74 -31.17 -7.25
C SER A 495 43.42 -31.75 -7.77
N ARG A 496 42.41 -30.90 -7.99
CA ARG A 496 41.10 -31.35 -8.50
C ARG A 496 41.16 -31.80 -9.95
N LEU A 497 41.92 -31.12 -10.79
CA LEU A 497 42.15 -31.56 -12.17
C LEU A 497 42.84 -32.93 -12.21
N LYS A 498 43.81 -33.19 -11.31
CA LYS A 498 44.43 -34.52 -11.18
C LYS A 498 43.40 -35.59 -10.89
N GLU A 499 42.49 -35.36 -9.95
CA GLU A 499 41.41 -36.30 -9.60
C GLU A 499 40.54 -36.64 -10.83
N VAL A 500 40.16 -35.65 -11.64
CA VAL A 500 39.36 -35.87 -12.85
C VAL A 500 40.15 -36.66 -13.89
N LEU A 501 41.40 -36.27 -14.18
CA LEU A 501 42.25 -36.98 -15.15
C LEU A 501 42.51 -38.44 -14.75
N ILE A 502 42.71 -38.67 -13.46
CA ILE A 502 42.87 -40.02 -12.89
C ILE A 502 41.61 -40.85 -13.12
N ALA A 503 40.43 -40.28 -12.87
CA ALA A 503 39.16 -40.96 -13.09
C ALA A 503 38.94 -41.30 -14.57
N VAL A 504 39.23 -40.37 -15.49
CA VAL A 504 39.16 -40.60 -16.93
C VAL A 504 40.08 -41.74 -17.35
N PHE A 505 41.37 -41.68 -16.99
CA PHE A 505 42.35 -42.70 -17.40
C PHE A 505 41.97 -44.08 -16.88
N GLN A 506 41.47 -44.15 -15.65
CA GLN A 506 41.08 -45.42 -15.06
C GLN A 506 39.80 -45.99 -15.69
N CYS A 507 38.87 -45.13 -16.11
CA CYS A 507 37.67 -45.53 -16.86
C CYS A 507 38.09 -46.22 -18.16
N LEU A 508 38.85 -45.52 -18.99
CA LEU A 508 39.31 -46.00 -20.30
C LEU A 508 40.20 -47.26 -20.19
N TYR A 509 41.09 -47.30 -19.20
CA TYR A 509 41.94 -48.47 -18.95
C TYR A 509 41.10 -49.70 -18.56
N ASP A 510 40.07 -49.53 -17.75
CA ASP A 510 39.26 -50.63 -17.29
C ASP A 510 38.34 -51.19 -18.39
N GLU A 511 37.81 -50.30 -19.24
CA GLU A 511 37.11 -50.65 -20.49
C GLU A 511 37.99 -51.50 -21.41
N GLU A 512 39.22 -51.04 -21.69
CA GLU A 512 40.19 -51.81 -22.49
C GLU A 512 40.55 -53.15 -21.86
N ARG A 513 40.70 -53.20 -20.52
CA ARG A 513 40.97 -54.47 -19.84
C ARG A 513 39.80 -55.45 -19.96
N MET A 514 38.56 -54.97 -19.94
CA MET A 514 37.38 -55.83 -20.12
C MET A 514 37.30 -56.39 -21.55
N ILE A 515 37.77 -55.61 -22.52
CA ILE A 515 37.95 -56.05 -23.90
C ILE A 515 39.03 -57.13 -23.99
N GLU A 516 40.23 -56.90 -23.43
CA GLU A 516 41.39 -57.80 -23.54
C GLU A 516 41.21 -59.16 -22.86
N VAL A 517 40.56 -59.18 -21.69
CA VAL A 517 40.44 -60.40 -20.86
C VAL A 517 39.63 -61.50 -21.57
N LYS A 518 38.92 -61.19 -22.66
CA LYS A 518 38.18 -62.19 -23.43
C LYS A 518 38.45 -62.08 -24.93
N HIS A 519 39.56 -62.64 -25.37
CA HIS A 519 39.83 -62.93 -26.79
C HIS A 519 39.29 -64.30 -27.27
N ASP A 520 38.49 -65.02 -26.47
CA ASP A 520 37.96 -66.35 -26.83
C ASP A 520 36.51 -66.28 -27.37
N PHE A 521 36.17 -65.20 -28.08
CA PHE A 521 34.89 -65.06 -28.77
C PHE A 521 34.86 -65.95 -30.01
N GLY A 522 34.07 -67.02 -29.98
CA GLY A 522 33.95 -67.97 -31.09
C GLY A 522 33.57 -67.34 -32.43
N GLY A 523 34.46 -67.46 -33.42
CA GLY A 523 34.23 -67.63 -34.86
C GLY A 523 33.61 -66.50 -35.69
N GLN A 524 32.50 -65.89 -35.27
CA GLN A 524 31.74 -64.94 -36.10
C GLN A 524 31.62 -63.54 -35.50
N ASN A 525 31.64 -63.39 -34.17
CA ASN A 525 31.64 -62.07 -33.53
C ASN A 525 33.04 -61.42 -33.49
N MET A 526 34.10 -62.15 -33.87
CA MET A 526 35.49 -61.67 -33.80
C MET A 526 35.78 -60.49 -34.74
N MET A 527 35.13 -60.42 -35.91
CA MET A 527 35.41 -59.38 -36.92
C MET A 527 34.77 -58.03 -36.53
N ASN A 528 33.54 -58.06 -36.02
CA ASN A 528 32.86 -56.87 -35.48
C ASN A 528 33.56 -56.40 -34.20
N LEU A 529 33.93 -57.33 -33.32
CA LEU A 529 34.69 -57.02 -32.11
C LEU A 529 36.05 -56.39 -32.45
N GLY A 530 36.83 -56.96 -33.38
CA GLY A 530 38.12 -56.38 -33.77
C GLY A 530 38.02 -54.94 -34.32
N THR A 531 36.97 -54.64 -35.08
CA THR A 531 36.70 -53.29 -35.60
C THR A 531 36.30 -52.34 -34.48
N HIS A 532 35.43 -52.79 -33.57
CA HIS A 532 35.02 -52.02 -32.40
C HIS A 532 36.22 -51.73 -31.48
N ILE A 533 37.07 -52.73 -31.19
CA ILE A 533 38.29 -52.56 -30.38
C ILE A 533 39.20 -51.50 -30.99
N MET A 534 39.43 -51.56 -32.31
CA MET A 534 40.28 -50.58 -32.99
C MET A 534 39.68 -49.18 -32.95
N ASN A 535 38.37 -49.05 -33.19
CA ASN A 535 37.67 -47.77 -33.11
C ASN A 535 37.64 -47.22 -31.69
N ASN A 536 37.43 -48.08 -30.69
CA ASN A 536 37.40 -47.71 -29.28
C ASN A 536 38.78 -47.22 -28.84
N GLY A 537 39.84 -47.94 -29.21
CA GLY A 537 41.21 -47.51 -28.97
C GLY A 537 41.54 -46.18 -29.65
N ASN A 538 41.11 -45.96 -30.89
CA ASN A 538 41.32 -44.68 -31.57
C ASN A 538 40.56 -43.51 -30.88
N GLN A 539 39.35 -43.77 -30.39
CA GLN A 539 38.58 -42.77 -29.63
C GLN A 539 39.23 -42.49 -28.27
N HIS A 540 39.67 -43.52 -27.53
CA HIS A 540 40.42 -43.38 -26.29
C HIS A 540 41.67 -42.53 -26.51
N GLN A 541 42.43 -42.79 -27.58
CA GLN A 541 43.57 -41.96 -27.99
C GLN A 541 43.17 -40.49 -28.23
N THR A 542 42.07 -40.24 -28.93
CA THR A 542 41.58 -38.88 -29.22
C THR A 542 41.19 -38.14 -27.94
N ILE A 543 40.42 -38.79 -27.06
CA ILE A 543 39.97 -38.23 -25.77
C ILE A 543 41.16 -37.94 -24.86
N THR A 544 42.11 -38.88 -24.79
CA THR A 544 43.33 -38.74 -23.98
C THR A 544 44.38 -37.82 -24.59
N ALA A 545 44.22 -37.39 -25.85
CA ALA A 545 44.95 -36.27 -26.41
C ALA A 545 44.26 -34.94 -26.07
N THR A 546 42.93 -34.85 -26.22
CA THR A 546 42.15 -33.59 -26.10
C THR A 546 41.99 -33.12 -24.66
N ILE A 547 41.55 -34.00 -23.74
CA ILE A 547 41.34 -33.65 -22.32
C ILE A 547 42.66 -33.18 -21.70
N PRO A 548 43.79 -33.86 -21.91
CA PRO A 548 45.03 -33.42 -21.32
C PRO A 548 45.77 -32.33 -22.09
N GLN A 549 45.47 -32.08 -23.37
CA GLN A 549 45.89 -30.83 -24.02
C GLN A 549 45.28 -29.61 -23.31
N SER A 550 44.03 -29.73 -22.82
CA SER A 550 43.41 -28.70 -21.98
C SER A 550 44.16 -28.57 -20.64
N GLY A 551 44.50 -29.70 -19.99
CA GLY A 551 45.29 -29.70 -18.75
C GLY A 551 46.73 -29.21 -18.90
N SER A 552 47.42 -29.57 -19.98
CA SER A 552 48.76 -29.11 -20.36
C SER A 552 48.81 -27.59 -20.54
N LYS A 553 47.79 -27.01 -21.18
CA LYS A 553 47.64 -25.56 -21.27
C LYS A 553 47.50 -24.92 -19.90
N LEU A 554 46.76 -25.52 -18.97
CA LEU A 554 46.67 -25.02 -17.59
C LEU A 554 48.05 -25.03 -16.89
N ILE A 555 48.80 -26.13 -17.01
CA ILE A 555 50.15 -26.26 -16.43
C ILE A 555 51.13 -25.26 -17.06
N HIS A 556 51.03 -25.02 -18.36
CA HIS A 556 51.83 -23.99 -19.02
C HIS A 556 51.47 -22.58 -18.54
N ILE A 557 50.19 -22.33 -18.25
CA ILE A 557 49.71 -21.05 -17.76
C ILE A 557 50.13 -20.79 -16.31
N THR A 558 50.18 -21.81 -15.46
CA THR A 558 50.72 -21.66 -14.10
C THR A 558 52.20 -21.26 -14.13
N GLY A 559 52.95 -21.73 -15.14
CA GLY A 559 54.29 -21.23 -15.45
C GLY A 559 54.34 -19.82 -16.06
N MET A 560 53.35 -19.42 -16.87
CA MET A 560 53.29 -18.11 -17.55
C MET A 560 52.77 -16.97 -16.65
N ASN A 561 51.99 -17.25 -15.61
CA ASN A 561 51.57 -16.25 -14.64
C ASN A 561 52.74 -15.74 -13.78
N ALA A 562 53.78 -16.55 -13.57
CA ALA A 562 55.06 -16.08 -13.05
C ALA A 562 55.73 -15.02 -13.96
N ALA A 563 55.31 -14.93 -15.23
CA ALA A 563 55.73 -13.92 -16.20
C ALA A 563 54.70 -12.79 -16.43
N GLY A 564 53.61 -12.72 -15.64
CA GLY A 564 52.68 -11.59 -15.61
C GLY A 564 51.59 -11.55 -16.70
N MET A 565 51.30 -12.66 -17.38
CA MET A 565 50.15 -12.74 -18.31
C MET A 565 48.84 -13.03 -17.54
N SER A 566 47.71 -12.46 -17.97
CA SER A 566 46.42 -12.68 -17.31
C SER A 566 45.71 -13.93 -17.82
N PHE A 567 45.45 -14.89 -16.93
CA PHE A 567 44.66 -16.09 -17.19
C PHE A 567 43.17 -15.84 -16.91
N SER A 568 42.29 -16.44 -17.72
CA SER A 568 40.84 -16.51 -17.42
C SER A 568 40.49 -17.95 -17.09
N ALA A 569 40.05 -18.19 -15.86
CA ALA A 569 39.61 -19.51 -15.41
C ALA A 569 38.39 -19.97 -16.21
N THR A 570 37.43 -19.05 -16.40
CA THR A 570 36.23 -19.25 -17.23
C THR A 570 36.59 -19.81 -18.61
N HIS A 571 37.63 -19.31 -19.28
CA HIS A 571 37.98 -19.80 -20.62
C HIS A 571 38.44 -21.26 -20.59
N PHE A 572 39.29 -21.61 -19.62
CA PHE A 572 39.76 -22.97 -19.43
C PHE A 572 38.62 -23.91 -19.03
N SER A 573 37.76 -23.52 -18.09
CA SER A 573 36.61 -24.30 -17.65
C SER A 573 35.65 -24.58 -18.80
N ASN A 574 35.41 -23.60 -19.67
CA ASN A 574 34.62 -23.80 -20.89
C ASN A 574 35.28 -24.77 -21.88
N MET A 575 36.60 -24.68 -22.08
CA MET A 575 37.31 -25.64 -22.95
C MET A 575 37.25 -27.06 -22.38
N PHE A 576 37.46 -27.21 -21.07
CA PHE A 576 37.42 -28.49 -20.39
C PHE A 576 36.01 -29.11 -20.41
N ALA A 577 34.99 -28.31 -20.11
CA ALA A 577 33.59 -28.71 -20.20
C ALA A 577 33.21 -29.14 -21.63
N SER A 578 33.70 -28.41 -22.65
CA SER A 578 33.46 -28.77 -24.05
C SER A 578 34.08 -30.12 -24.40
N ALA A 579 35.32 -30.40 -23.97
CA ALA A 579 35.99 -31.67 -24.23
C ALA A 579 35.29 -32.84 -23.53
N LEU A 580 34.79 -32.63 -22.31
CA LEU A 580 34.01 -33.64 -21.60
C LEU A 580 32.64 -33.88 -22.24
N ASN A 581 31.96 -32.83 -22.70
CA ASN A 581 30.68 -32.98 -23.39
C ASN A 581 30.82 -33.75 -24.71
N GLU A 582 31.91 -33.54 -25.45
CA GLU A 582 32.25 -34.33 -26.63
C GLU A 582 32.47 -35.81 -26.26
N TRP A 583 33.17 -36.08 -25.16
CA TRP A 583 33.33 -37.45 -24.64
C TRP A 583 31.99 -38.11 -24.28
N VAL A 584 31.07 -37.41 -23.60
CA VAL A 584 29.75 -37.97 -23.23
C VAL A 584 28.88 -38.22 -24.45
N SER A 585 28.81 -37.22 -25.33
CA SER A 585 27.94 -37.23 -26.49
C SER A 585 28.37 -38.32 -27.47
N ASP A 586 29.66 -38.37 -27.80
CA ASP A 586 30.09 -39.12 -28.97
C ASP A 586 30.67 -40.49 -28.55
N HIS A 587 31.43 -40.54 -27.47
CA HIS A 587 32.06 -41.79 -27.04
C HIS A 587 31.17 -42.63 -26.15
N MET A 588 30.66 -42.07 -25.03
CA MET A 588 29.85 -42.87 -24.10
C MET A 588 28.53 -43.33 -24.73
N SER A 589 27.88 -42.47 -25.51
CA SER A 589 26.56 -42.77 -26.07
C SER A 589 26.58 -43.70 -27.28
N GLU A 590 27.69 -43.74 -28.03
CA GLU A 590 27.83 -44.61 -29.20
C GLU A 590 28.77 -45.79 -28.93
N MET A 591 30.04 -45.51 -28.57
CA MET A 591 31.08 -46.53 -28.42
C MET A 591 30.87 -47.37 -27.17
N ASP A 592 30.78 -46.75 -25.99
CA ASP A 592 30.69 -47.53 -24.74
C ASP A 592 29.36 -48.28 -24.65
N LYS A 593 28.31 -47.73 -25.26
CA LYS A 593 27.03 -48.42 -25.38
C LYS A 593 27.12 -49.66 -26.26
N GLU A 594 27.81 -49.58 -27.40
CA GLU A 594 28.10 -50.74 -28.25
C GLU A 594 28.95 -51.77 -27.49
N LEU A 595 29.96 -51.32 -26.75
CA LEU A 595 30.77 -52.17 -25.87
C LEU A 595 29.90 -52.87 -24.83
N GLY A 596 28.98 -52.14 -24.21
CA GLY A 596 27.98 -52.66 -23.27
C GLY A 596 27.20 -53.83 -23.84
N MET A 597 26.63 -53.65 -25.04
CA MET A 597 25.90 -54.70 -25.75
C MET A 597 26.78 -55.92 -26.08
N LEU A 598 28.05 -55.72 -26.42
CA LEU A 598 28.99 -56.81 -26.73
C LEU A 598 29.41 -57.60 -25.48
N LEU A 599 29.52 -56.93 -24.33
CA LEU A 599 29.94 -57.55 -23.07
C LEU A 599 28.78 -58.22 -22.34
N ILE A 600 27.54 -57.75 -22.51
CA ILE A 600 26.34 -58.37 -21.95
C ILE A 600 26.18 -59.79 -22.52
N GLY A 601 26.14 -60.78 -21.62
CA GLY A 601 26.10 -62.21 -21.96
C GLY A 601 27.47 -62.87 -22.03
N ASN A 602 28.56 -62.10 -22.10
CA ASN A 602 29.93 -62.62 -22.16
C ASN A 602 30.70 -62.42 -20.85
N LEU A 603 30.38 -61.38 -20.07
CA LEU A 603 30.91 -61.19 -18.72
C LEU A 603 30.04 -61.85 -17.67
N SER A 604 30.68 -62.37 -16.61
CA SER A 604 29.93 -62.79 -15.44
C SER A 604 29.36 -61.58 -14.72
N ARG A 605 28.22 -61.74 -14.04
CA ARG A 605 27.60 -60.66 -13.26
C ARG A 605 28.58 -60.05 -12.24
N ALA A 606 29.39 -60.88 -11.58
CA ALA A 606 30.41 -60.42 -10.64
C ALA A 606 31.48 -59.54 -11.29
N GLU A 607 31.84 -59.78 -12.56
CA GLU A 607 32.79 -58.93 -13.30
C GLU A 607 32.16 -57.61 -13.74
N MET A 608 30.87 -57.61 -14.11
CA MET A 608 30.08 -56.43 -14.49
C MET A 608 29.72 -55.53 -13.31
N GLU A 609 29.73 -56.05 -12.09
CA GLU A 609 29.44 -55.29 -10.85
C GLU A 609 30.72 -54.92 -10.08
N LYS A 610 31.90 -55.38 -10.52
CA LYS A 610 33.17 -55.15 -9.82
C LYS A 610 33.55 -53.66 -9.85
N GLU A 611 33.72 -53.04 -8.69
CA GLU A 611 34.15 -51.65 -8.61
C GLU A 611 35.57 -51.44 -9.16
N ILE A 612 35.76 -50.29 -9.80
CA ILE A 612 37.04 -49.84 -10.32
C ILE A 612 37.86 -49.22 -9.18
N ASN A 613 39.06 -49.75 -8.96
CA ASN A 613 39.96 -49.21 -7.96
C ASN A 613 40.72 -47.99 -8.51
N LEU A 614 40.38 -46.80 -8.03
CA LEU A 614 41.05 -45.55 -8.42
C LEU A 614 42.40 -45.32 -7.72
N SER A 615 42.78 -46.13 -6.72
CA SER A 615 44.07 -45.96 -6.01
C SER A 615 45.29 -46.32 -6.87
N LYS A 616 45.07 -47.01 -8.00
CA LYS A 616 46.12 -47.40 -8.94
C LYS A 616 45.75 -46.87 -10.30
N ILE A 617 46.48 -45.86 -10.77
CA ILE A 617 46.29 -45.32 -12.12
C ILE A 617 47.12 -46.15 -13.08
N CYS A 618 46.45 -46.66 -14.10
CA CYS A 618 47.07 -47.29 -15.25
C CYS A 618 46.81 -46.42 -16.48
N VAL A 619 47.80 -46.33 -17.36
CA VAL A 619 47.60 -45.73 -18.69
C VAL A 619 46.83 -46.72 -19.56
N PRO A 620 45.78 -46.29 -20.29
CA PRO A 620 45.12 -47.13 -21.29
C PRO A 620 46.13 -47.69 -22.30
N HIS A 621 46.03 -48.98 -22.63
CA HIS A 621 46.90 -49.65 -23.60
C HIS A 621 46.88 -48.93 -24.95
N SER A 622 45.69 -48.52 -25.43
CA SER A 622 45.57 -47.82 -26.71
C SER A 622 46.38 -46.52 -26.76
N LEU A 623 46.46 -45.79 -25.65
CA LEU A 623 47.24 -44.57 -25.53
C LEU A 623 48.74 -44.86 -25.43
N ASP A 624 49.14 -45.86 -24.62
CA ASP A 624 50.55 -46.23 -24.47
C ASP A 624 51.15 -46.71 -25.81
N GLU A 625 50.37 -47.50 -26.57
CA GLU A 625 50.72 -47.95 -27.92
C GLU A 625 50.82 -46.78 -28.90
N TYR A 626 49.84 -45.86 -28.89
CA TYR A 626 49.85 -44.67 -29.74
C TYR A 626 51.08 -43.81 -29.51
N ILE A 627 51.35 -43.44 -28.25
CA ILE A 627 52.47 -42.56 -27.91
C ILE A 627 53.82 -43.22 -28.21
N SER A 628 53.91 -44.55 -28.03
CA SER A 628 55.10 -45.33 -28.37
C SER A 628 55.29 -45.47 -29.88
N SER A 629 54.22 -45.41 -30.67
CA SER A 629 54.26 -45.50 -32.13
C SER A 629 55.07 -44.36 -32.76
N GLU A 630 55.79 -44.65 -33.84
CA GLU A 630 56.46 -43.63 -34.66
C GLU A 630 55.47 -42.66 -35.31
N LYS A 631 54.20 -43.05 -35.43
CA LYS A 631 53.14 -42.24 -36.04
C LYS A 631 52.61 -41.13 -35.14
N ALA A 632 52.80 -41.23 -33.82
CA ALA A 632 52.33 -40.20 -32.90
C ALA A 632 53.09 -38.88 -33.13
N PRO A 633 52.39 -37.76 -33.39
CA PRO A 633 52.99 -36.44 -33.52
C PRO A 633 53.85 -36.08 -32.31
N LYS A 634 54.96 -35.39 -32.56
CA LYS A 634 55.90 -34.98 -31.49
C LYS A 634 55.22 -34.19 -30.37
N HIS A 635 54.21 -33.37 -30.69
CA HIS A 635 53.49 -32.56 -29.70
C HIS A 635 52.64 -33.43 -28.76
N ASP A 636 52.03 -34.51 -29.24
CA ASP A 636 51.27 -35.44 -28.40
C ASP A 636 52.18 -36.17 -27.43
N LYS A 637 53.36 -36.62 -27.88
CA LYS A 637 54.37 -37.23 -26.99
C LYS A 637 54.81 -36.26 -25.90
N GLN A 638 55.03 -34.99 -26.24
CA GLN A 638 55.41 -33.94 -25.28
C GLN A 638 54.28 -33.62 -24.29
N ASN A 639 53.04 -33.54 -24.76
CA ASN A 639 51.87 -33.37 -23.90
C ASN A 639 51.75 -34.55 -22.94
N PHE A 640 51.92 -35.78 -23.43
CA PHE A 640 51.86 -36.97 -22.61
C PHE A 640 52.95 -37.01 -21.52
N GLU A 641 54.19 -36.66 -21.85
CA GLU A 641 55.24 -36.53 -20.83
C GLU A 641 54.93 -35.43 -19.80
N SER A 642 54.28 -34.33 -20.22
CA SER A 642 53.84 -33.28 -19.29
C SER A 642 52.77 -33.78 -18.33
N ILE A 643 51.81 -34.58 -18.83
CA ILE A 643 50.79 -35.24 -17.99
C ILE A 643 51.44 -36.25 -17.05
N LYS A 644 52.40 -37.04 -17.53
CA LYS A 644 53.13 -38.00 -16.69
C LYS A 644 53.77 -37.31 -15.49
N GLN A 645 54.44 -36.18 -15.74
CA GLN A 645 55.03 -35.38 -14.68
C GLN A 645 53.96 -34.79 -13.75
N PHE A 646 52.87 -34.25 -14.32
CA PHE A 646 51.76 -33.68 -13.56
C PHE A 646 51.08 -34.68 -12.62
N LEU A 647 50.82 -35.89 -13.12
CA LEU A 647 50.21 -37.00 -12.39
C LEU A 647 51.22 -37.82 -11.56
N ALA A 648 52.51 -37.46 -11.58
CA ALA A 648 53.60 -38.21 -10.95
C ALA A 648 53.64 -39.70 -11.33
N LEU A 649 53.34 -39.99 -12.60
CA LEU A 649 53.39 -41.33 -13.20
C LEU A 649 54.84 -41.84 -13.29
N LYS A 650 55.09 -43.07 -12.83
CA LYS A 650 56.38 -43.77 -12.99
C LYS A 650 56.21 -45.00 -13.88
N THR A 651 57.19 -45.23 -14.74
CA THR A 651 57.22 -46.44 -15.56
C THR A 651 57.66 -47.63 -14.71
N THR A 652 56.85 -48.67 -14.65
CA THR A 652 57.16 -49.95 -14.00
C THR A 652 57.23 -51.04 -15.04
N ILE A 653 58.10 -52.04 -14.87
CA ILE A 653 58.14 -53.20 -15.77
C ILE A 653 57.32 -54.29 -15.09
N ASP A 654 56.30 -54.80 -15.78
CA ASP A 654 55.49 -55.90 -15.27
C ASP A 654 56.27 -57.23 -15.27
N LYS A 655 55.67 -58.28 -14.70
CA LYS A 655 56.31 -59.60 -14.58
C LYS A 655 56.61 -60.26 -15.94
N ASN A 656 56.00 -59.78 -17.02
CA ASN A 656 56.18 -60.28 -18.37
C ASN A 656 57.21 -59.46 -19.16
N GLY A 657 57.88 -58.50 -18.51
CA GLY A 657 58.85 -57.62 -19.17
C GLY A 657 58.21 -56.49 -19.97
N GLN A 658 56.87 -56.33 -19.93
CA GLN A 658 56.20 -55.22 -20.57
C GLN A 658 56.27 -53.99 -19.67
N SER A 659 56.75 -52.89 -20.23
CA SER A 659 56.76 -51.59 -19.57
C SER A 659 55.31 -51.10 -19.41
N ARG A 660 54.84 -50.92 -18.18
CA ARG A 660 53.55 -50.33 -17.84
C ARG A 660 53.74 -49.08 -16.98
N THR A 661 53.17 -47.97 -17.41
CA THR A 661 53.22 -46.72 -16.65
C THR A 661 52.19 -46.76 -15.52
N LEU A 662 52.62 -46.63 -14.27
CA LEU A 662 51.80 -46.65 -13.05
C LEU A 662 52.06 -45.42 -12.18
N VAL A 663 51.05 -44.89 -11.48
CA VAL A 663 51.28 -43.88 -10.43
C VAL A 663 51.82 -44.55 -9.17
N ILE A 664 52.83 -43.94 -8.56
CA ILE A 664 53.23 -44.22 -7.17
C ILE A 664 52.63 -43.10 -6.31
N GLN A 665 51.78 -43.47 -5.35
CA GLN A 665 51.30 -42.55 -4.31
C GLN A 665 52.45 -42.00 -3.48
#